data_AF-G1WJL8-F1
#
_entry.id   AF-G1WJL8-F1
#
_cell.length_a   1.000
_cell.length_b   1.000
_cell.length_c   1.000
_cell.angle_alpha   90.00
_cell.angle_beta   90.00
_cell.angle_gamma   90.00
#
_symmetry.space_group_name_H-M   'P 1'
#
loop_
_entity.id
_entity.type
_entity.pdbx_description
1 polymer ?
#
loop_
_entity_poly.entity_id
_entity_poly.type
_entity_poly.pdbx_seq_one_letter_code
_entity_poly.pdbx_strand_id
1 'polypeptide(L)'
;MDGSQDYYDASSLDSIYSYAKKLEGKTLRTACHLAAIDDPHRRKGSFGNAIEEHYFHYDINSSADPDFAQVETELKTTPLRRKKNGELSAKERLVISMINYMSVVDETWETSSVQKKLSKILLIAYEYDKDLNPVDFFVDLVELWGIPPEDVPVFRRDWNTVVEKIRQGKAHELSGSDTFYLEAATKAASSKVRRPQPFSSIPAKPRAWAIKPAYMTAIFNSMLDAKAIERREGEGDLDLEHLVRSRFEPYFGLTEEELGEHCGYLHNGRRKPKNLCALITKHILGVDQNAKIAEFEKAGIKTKTIRLKRDGVPKESISFPTFDYFDLVARPFEESDFREYLRSKYLFVIYKEDEETRGRYLLSEVLFWQMSDKDLLEAQRCYEEMRRRVAMGRADWSVKSSENRCCHVRPHGRNKADVLPTPAGKPETKKCFWINARYIGEEIDRVRRETISGASGTLTANGTRAVHGSTVAQGVATAHGAGACNPPTQPSASVVDRSYVTKNVIRVAELFAGVGGFRLGLEGYSDPAHPQFAMPSAGPFKTIWANQWEPPGTPTRQFAAKCYRERFGEDSLINEDINKVLDAYEAGTIDIPDVDMVVGGFPCQDYSVAKPLSQASGIVGKKGVLWWDIYRFLRLKNTPRYVLLENVDRLLKSPASQRGRDFAIILSCFASLGYAVEWRVVNAADYGFPQKRRRVYIYAEKTDEAWDLADRMTRGVMAQALPVKPEVDPVGFTIPADPYECSESFGMGAKRSRFETAGVMQGCKVMTGRLNVEYNGTYKTLGDVLVDDAEVDESFFITDEDKLERWRYFKGGKSEPRVDKKTGFTYQYTEGSMAFPDPVDCPARTILTSEGGGRPHGANILCKRGTAAAAGWFRTSWTSCKGSPRAGRTWA
;
A
#
# COMPACT_ATOMS: atom_id res chain seq x y z
N MET A 1 23.41 61.32 3.21
CA MET A 1 24.27 61.12 2.03
C MET A 1 25.69 61.44 2.44
N ASP A 2 26.44 60.43 2.89
CA ASP A 2 27.83 60.35 2.42
C ASP A 2 27.84 59.41 1.21
N GLY A 3 28.83 59.57 0.34
CA GLY A 3 28.89 58.99 -1.00
C GLY A 3 29.85 57.82 -1.14
N SER A 4 30.11 57.06 -0.08
CA SER A 4 30.85 55.79 -0.18
C SER A 4 29.89 54.59 -0.19
N GLN A 5 29.39 54.22 -1.37
CA GLN A 5 28.88 52.86 -1.55
C GLN A 5 30.05 51.90 -1.44
N ASP A 6 30.14 51.26 -0.29
CA ASP A 6 31.11 50.23 0.07
C ASP A 6 30.92 49.04 -0.89
N TYR A 7 31.71 49.00 -1.97
CA TYR A 7 31.68 47.96 -3.00
C TYR A 7 32.79 46.95 -2.73
N TYR A 8 32.47 45.66 -2.87
CA TYR A 8 33.45 44.57 -2.79
C TYR A 8 34.08 44.31 -4.16
N ASP A 9 35.29 43.76 -4.15
CA ASP A 9 35.97 43.28 -5.36
C ASP A 9 35.45 41.88 -5.70
N ALA A 10 34.63 41.79 -6.76
CA ALA A 10 34.04 40.55 -7.24
C ALA A 10 35.07 39.53 -7.77
N SER A 11 36.33 39.93 -7.97
CA SER A 11 37.44 39.03 -8.33
C SER A 11 38.19 38.47 -7.11
N SER A 12 37.90 38.96 -5.90
CA SER A 12 38.59 38.61 -4.67
C SER A 12 37.66 37.93 -3.66
N LEU A 13 37.90 36.64 -3.40
CA LEU A 13 37.13 35.85 -2.44
C LEU A 13 37.18 36.45 -1.04
N ASP A 14 38.34 36.95 -0.62
CA ASP A 14 38.54 37.57 0.68
C ASP A 14 37.79 38.91 0.78
N SER A 15 37.68 39.66 -0.33
CA SER A 15 36.89 40.90 -0.39
C SER A 15 35.39 40.60 -0.27
N ILE A 16 34.89 39.65 -1.07
CA ILE A 16 33.50 39.16 -1.02
C ILE A 16 33.15 38.67 0.39
N TYR A 17 33.99 37.80 0.98
CA TYR A 17 33.74 37.27 2.32
C TYR A 17 33.81 38.35 3.41
N SER A 18 34.83 39.21 3.38
CA SER A 18 34.94 40.33 4.34
C SER A 18 33.75 41.28 4.24
N TYR A 19 33.22 41.49 3.04
CA TYR A 19 32.00 42.26 2.81
C TYR A 19 30.75 41.57 3.36
N ALA A 20 30.60 40.28 3.05
CA ALA A 20 29.51 39.44 3.55
C ALA A 20 29.50 39.39 5.09
N LYS A 21 30.67 39.26 5.72
CA LYS A 21 30.83 39.21 7.18
C LYS A 21 30.33 40.48 7.89
N LYS A 22 30.30 41.63 7.20
CA LYS A 22 29.66 42.86 7.72
C LYS A 22 28.14 42.72 7.95
N LEU A 23 27.49 41.69 7.41
CA LEU A 23 26.06 41.40 7.62
C LEU A 23 25.80 40.58 8.91
N GLU A 24 26.82 39.88 9.42
CA GLU A 24 26.73 39.11 10.66
C GLU A 24 26.38 40.01 11.85
N GLY A 25 25.45 39.58 12.69
CA GLY A 25 24.93 40.37 13.81
C GLY A 25 23.99 41.51 13.43
N LYS A 26 23.50 41.57 12.18
CA LYS A 26 22.57 42.61 11.68
C LYS A 26 21.27 42.02 11.14
N THR A 27 20.36 42.91 10.75
CA THR A 27 19.12 42.59 10.02
C THR A 27 19.14 43.28 8.66
N LEU A 28 18.33 42.83 7.69
CA LEU A 28 18.26 43.51 6.38
C LEU A 28 17.70 44.94 6.50
N ARG A 29 16.90 45.25 7.52
CA ARG A 29 16.45 46.61 7.81
C ARG A 29 17.63 47.53 8.15
N THR A 30 18.60 47.07 8.93
CA THR A 30 19.76 47.89 9.33
C THR A 30 20.86 47.88 8.29
N ALA A 31 21.07 46.77 7.58
CA ALA A 31 22.13 46.62 6.58
C ALA A 31 21.76 47.18 5.20
N CYS A 32 20.50 47.05 4.76
CA CYS A 32 20.04 47.43 3.42
C CYS A 32 19.00 48.57 3.42
N HIS A 33 18.64 49.11 4.60
CA HIS A 33 17.61 50.14 4.79
C HIS A 33 16.21 49.79 4.24
N LEU A 34 15.89 48.49 4.13
CA LEU A 34 14.63 48.00 3.57
C LEU A 34 13.45 48.17 4.56
N ALA A 35 12.30 48.59 4.02
CA ALA A 35 11.06 48.71 4.80
C ALA A 35 10.40 47.34 5.04
N ALA A 36 10.32 46.50 4.01
CA ALA A 36 9.79 45.14 4.02
C ALA A 36 10.30 44.39 2.78
N ILE A 37 10.20 43.06 2.79
CA ILE A 37 10.35 42.16 1.63
C ILE A 37 9.19 41.15 1.63
N ASP A 38 9.01 40.41 0.54
CA ASP A 38 8.05 39.28 0.53
C ASP A 38 8.37 38.29 1.66
N ASP A 39 7.33 37.86 2.39
CA ASP A 39 7.42 36.84 3.44
C ASP A 39 8.01 35.52 2.88
N PRO A 40 9.15 35.03 3.39
CA PRO A 40 9.74 33.74 2.97
C PRO A 40 8.81 32.54 3.15
N HIS A 41 7.78 32.64 3.99
CA HIS A 41 6.71 31.65 4.10
C HIS A 41 5.78 31.67 2.87
N ARG A 42 5.51 32.83 2.29
CA ARG A 42 4.66 33.01 1.09
C ARG A 42 5.46 32.82 -0.20
N ARG A 43 6.67 33.38 -0.26
CA ARG A 43 7.59 33.30 -1.40
C ARG A 43 8.95 32.77 -0.95
N LYS A 44 9.10 31.44 -0.99
CA LYS A 44 10.37 30.78 -0.65
C LYS A 44 11.52 31.35 -1.46
N GLY A 45 12.62 31.70 -0.79
CA GLY A 45 13.81 32.32 -1.38
C GLY A 45 13.85 33.84 -1.28
N SER A 46 12.76 34.53 -0.92
CA SER A 46 12.72 36.01 -0.90
C SER A 46 13.82 36.69 -0.05
N PHE A 47 14.26 36.07 1.04
CA PHE A 47 15.39 36.56 1.85
C PHE A 47 16.74 36.43 1.12
N GLY A 48 16.93 35.36 0.33
CA GLY A 48 18.09 35.17 -0.53
C GLY A 48 18.12 36.20 -1.66
N ASN A 49 17.02 36.31 -2.40
CA ASN A 49 16.83 37.34 -3.42
C ASN A 49 17.08 38.76 -2.88
N ALA A 50 16.62 39.07 -1.67
CA ALA A 50 16.85 40.38 -1.05
C ALA A 50 18.33 40.63 -0.71
N ILE A 51 19.09 39.60 -0.34
CA ILE A 51 20.54 39.70 -0.14
C ILE A 51 21.26 39.84 -1.50
N GLU A 52 20.87 39.07 -2.51
CA GLU A 52 21.41 39.17 -3.88
C GLU A 52 21.20 40.58 -4.45
N GLU A 53 19.97 41.09 -4.45
CA GLU A 53 19.59 42.36 -5.07
C GLU A 53 20.00 43.60 -4.24
N HIS A 54 19.77 43.58 -2.92
CA HIS A 54 19.90 44.79 -2.09
C HIS A 54 21.18 44.86 -1.25
N TYR A 55 21.91 43.74 -1.07
CA TYR A 55 23.18 43.72 -0.34
C TYR A 55 24.39 43.49 -1.28
N PHE A 56 24.31 42.52 -2.19
CA PHE A 56 25.38 42.26 -3.17
C PHE A 56 25.20 42.98 -4.51
N HIS A 57 24.04 43.59 -4.75
CA HIS A 57 23.70 44.38 -5.95
C HIS A 57 23.74 43.60 -7.27
N TYR A 58 23.22 42.38 -7.27
CA TYR A 58 23.06 41.52 -8.44
C TYR A 58 21.65 41.58 -9.05
N ASP A 59 21.58 41.57 -10.38
CA ASP A 59 20.35 41.30 -11.12
C ASP A 59 19.92 39.83 -10.93
N ILE A 60 18.71 39.63 -10.39
CA ILE A 60 18.11 38.30 -10.19
C ILE A 60 17.95 37.60 -11.55
N ASN A 61 18.83 36.63 -11.81
CA ASN A 61 18.84 35.86 -13.04
C ASN A 61 18.77 34.34 -12.76
N SER A 62 18.65 33.54 -13.82
CA SER A 62 18.53 32.08 -13.73
C SER A 62 19.73 31.36 -14.35
N SER A 63 20.94 31.92 -14.22
CA SER A 63 22.15 31.26 -14.71
C SER A 63 22.41 29.92 -14.01
N ALA A 64 23.15 29.05 -14.68
CA ALA A 64 23.69 27.82 -14.10
C ALA A 64 25.02 28.05 -13.37
N ASP A 65 25.70 29.16 -13.65
CA ASP A 65 27.00 29.53 -13.10
C ASP A 65 26.95 29.79 -11.57
N PRO A 66 28.09 29.86 -10.88
CA PRO A 66 28.15 30.33 -9.50
C PRO A 66 27.80 31.82 -9.40
N ASP A 67 27.15 32.21 -8.30
CA ASP A 67 26.72 33.59 -8.04
C ASP A 67 27.90 34.59 -8.12
N PHE A 68 29.10 34.18 -7.66
CA PHE A 68 30.37 34.89 -7.87
C PHE A 68 31.26 34.13 -8.85
N ALA A 69 30.95 34.22 -10.15
CA ALA A 69 31.60 33.43 -11.21
C ALA A 69 33.14 33.57 -11.27
N GLN A 70 33.70 34.77 -11.01
CA GLN A 70 35.16 35.01 -11.09
C GLN A 70 35.98 34.26 -10.03
N VAL A 71 35.35 33.90 -8.90
CA VAL A 71 35.97 33.19 -7.78
C VAL A 71 35.36 31.80 -7.55
N GLU A 72 34.50 31.36 -8.46
CA GLU A 72 33.77 30.09 -8.40
C GLU A 72 33.06 29.86 -7.05
N THR A 73 32.36 30.88 -6.52
CA THR A 73 31.65 30.80 -5.23
C THR A 73 30.14 30.89 -5.41
N GLU A 74 29.41 29.99 -4.77
CA GLU A 74 27.94 29.98 -4.73
C GLU A 74 27.45 30.72 -3.47
N LEU A 75 26.51 31.66 -3.59
CA LEU A 75 25.84 32.29 -2.46
C LEU A 75 24.63 31.46 -2.03
N LYS A 76 24.52 31.09 -0.75
CA LYS A 76 23.31 30.41 -0.25
C LYS A 76 22.91 30.91 1.13
N THR A 77 21.62 31.26 1.26
CA THR A 77 21.01 31.61 2.56
C THR A 77 20.26 30.42 3.16
N THR A 78 20.24 30.27 4.49
CA THR A 78 19.40 29.25 5.15
C THR A 78 18.79 29.73 6.46
N PRO A 79 17.47 29.54 6.66
CA PRO A 79 16.82 29.87 7.93
C PRO A 79 17.18 28.86 9.02
N LEU A 80 17.48 29.37 10.21
CA LEU A 80 17.60 28.64 11.46
C LEU A 80 16.31 28.78 12.27
N ARG A 81 16.04 27.78 13.11
CA ARG A 81 14.97 27.79 14.11
C ARG A 81 15.58 27.50 15.48
N ARG A 82 15.38 28.44 16.41
CA ARG A 82 15.72 28.27 17.82
C ARG A 82 14.73 27.32 18.49
N LYS A 83 15.24 26.29 19.17
CA LYS A 83 14.46 25.31 19.92
C LYS A 83 14.17 25.82 21.34
N LYS A 84 13.24 25.16 22.04
CA LYS A 84 12.89 25.48 23.45
C LYS A 84 14.06 25.36 24.44
N ASN A 85 15.10 24.61 24.10
CA ASN A 85 16.35 24.47 24.88
C ASN A 85 17.45 25.46 24.44
N GLY A 86 17.14 26.46 23.60
CA GLY A 86 18.08 27.48 23.14
C GLY A 86 18.92 27.08 21.92
N GLU A 87 19.10 25.77 21.67
CA GLU A 87 19.81 25.24 20.50
C GLU A 87 19.24 25.74 19.17
N LEU A 88 20.12 26.00 18.20
CA LEU A 88 19.73 26.29 16.82
C LEU A 88 19.61 24.99 16.00
N SER A 89 18.78 25.03 14.97
CA SER A 89 18.62 23.95 13.99
C SER A 89 18.22 24.50 12.64
N ALA A 90 18.71 23.90 11.55
CA ALA A 90 18.32 24.30 10.21
C ALA A 90 16.83 24.02 10.01
N LYS A 91 16.06 25.06 9.69
CA LYS A 91 14.60 24.99 9.54
C LYS A 91 14.20 24.24 8.27
N GLU A 92 15.02 24.30 7.22
CA GLU A 92 14.79 23.57 5.98
C GLU A 92 16.10 23.02 5.36
N ARG A 93 15.97 22.40 4.18
CA ARG A 93 17.09 21.81 3.42
C ARG A 93 17.82 22.91 2.65
N LEU A 94 19.15 22.82 2.55
CA LEU A 94 19.91 23.74 1.70
C LEU A 94 19.83 23.26 0.25
N VAL A 95 19.07 23.96 -0.60
CA VAL A 95 18.92 23.57 -2.02
C VAL A 95 20.11 24.11 -2.82
N ILE A 96 20.78 23.24 -3.57
CA ILE A 96 21.98 23.56 -4.35
C ILE A 96 21.60 23.84 -5.81
N SER A 97 21.25 22.81 -6.58
CA SER A 97 20.97 22.93 -8.03
C SER A 97 19.89 21.97 -8.49
N MET A 98 19.25 22.23 -9.64
CA MET A 98 18.30 21.30 -10.25
C MET A 98 19.03 20.07 -10.81
N ILE A 99 18.43 18.88 -10.64
CA ILE A 99 18.93 17.65 -11.26
C ILE A 99 18.42 17.59 -12.70
N ASN A 100 19.32 17.70 -13.68
CA ASN A 100 19.01 17.38 -15.06
C ASN A 100 19.20 15.87 -15.29
N TYR A 101 18.10 15.11 -15.29
CA TYR A 101 18.15 13.66 -15.46
C TYR A 101 18.84 13.20 -16.73
N MET A 102 18.78 13.99 -17.81
CA MET A 102 19.31 13.59 -19.12
C MET A 102 20.84 13.71 -19.21
N SER A 103 21.47 14.61 -18.44
CA SER A 103 22.93 14.82 -18.47
C SER A 103 23.66 14.26 -17.26
N VAL A 104 23.00 14.20 -16.08
CA VAL A 104 23.66 13.77 -14.83
C VAL A 104 24.11 12.30 -14.86
N VAL A 105 23.59 11.52 -15.79
CA VAL A 105 24.00 10.12 -16.00
C VAL A 105 25.37 9.98 -16.68
N ASP A 106 25.84 11.02 -17.36
CA ASP A 106 27.13 11.08 -18.06
C ASP A 106 28.24 11.73 -17.19
N GLU A 107 27.86 12.31 -16.04
CA GLU A 107 28.78 12.88 -15.06
C GLU A 107 29.48 11.79 -14.21
N THR A 108 30.61 12.13 -13.59
CA THR A 108 31.18 11.43 -12.42
C THR A 108 31.15 12.36 -11.21
N TRP A 109 31.30 11.85 -9.98
CA TRP A 109 31.35 12.71 -8.79
C TRP A 109 32.38 13.84 -8.92
N GLU A 110 33.62 13.51 -9.31
CA GLU A 110 34.75 14.43 -9.53
C GLU A 110 34.47 15.51 -10.56
N THR A 111 33.66 15.22 -11.58
CA THR A 111 33.38 16.16 -12.68
C THR A 111 32.01 16.83 -12.55
N SER A 112 31.21 16.41 -11.56
CA SER A 112 29.80 16.75 -11.49
C SER A 112 29.53 18.22 -11.21
N SER A 113 28.47 18.73 -11.83
CA SER A 113 27.99 20.11 -11.66
C SER A 113 27.67 20.46 -10.20
N VAL A 114 27.17 19.47 -9.44
CA VAL A 114 26.83 19.63 -8.02
C VAL A 114 28.06 19.58 -7.10
N GLN A 115 29.08 18.77 -7.39
CA GLN A 115 30.30 18.75 -6.57
C GLN A 115 31.02 20.10 -6.68
N LYS A 116 31.07 20.70 -7.88
CA LYS A 116 31.62 22.06 -8.09
C LYS A 116 30.86 23.13 -7.31
N LYS A 117 29.52 23.11 -7.31
CA LYS A 117 28.72 24.04 -6.50
C LYS A 117 28.81 23.78 -4.99
N LEU A 118 29.25 22.59 -4.56
CA LEU A 118 29.43 22.21 -3.15
C LEU A 118 30.86 22.44 -2.63
N SER A 119 31.85 22.73 -3.50
CA SER A 119 33.24 22.91 -3.08
C SER A 119 33.49 24.26 -2.39
N LYS A 120 32.69 25.29 -2.73
CA LYS A 120 32.84 26.65 -2.19
C LYS A 120 31.50 27.40 -2.18
N ILE A 121 30.89 27.50 -1.00
CA ILE A 121 29.62 28.18 -0.74
C ILE A 121 29.85 29.31 0.27
N LEU A 122 29.44 30.53 -0.07
CA LEU A 122 29.24 31.60 0.91
C LEU A 122 27.86 31.40 1.56
N LEU A 123 27.88 30.98 2.82
CA LEU A 123 26.71 30.55 3.57
C LEU A 123 26.27 31.62 4.57
N ILE A 124 25.03 32.09 4.44
CA ILE A 124 24.43 33.09 5.33
C ILE A 124 23.26 32.45 6.09
N ALA A 125 23.39 32.32 7.41
CA ALA A 125 22.37 31.74 8.27
C ALA A 125 21.68 32.81 9.11
N TYR A 126 20.35 32.73 9.22
CA TYR A 126 19.53 33.75 9.88
C TYR A 126 18.42 33.14 10.74
N GLU A 127 18.08 33.77 11.87
CA GLU A 127 16.97 33.35 12.71
C GLU A 127 15.64 33.62 12.04
N TYR A 128 14.87 32.56 11.77
CA TYR A 128 13.49 32.69 11.37
C TYR A 128 12.58 32.77 12.60
N ASP A 129 11.89 33.90 12.72
CA ASP A 129 10.67 34.02 13.52
C ASP A 129 9.47 34.20 12.58
N LYS A 130 8.33 33.59 12.90
CA LYS A 130 7.08 33.76 12.15
C LYS A 130 6.31 35.04 12.53
N ASP A 131 6.62 35.60 13.70
CA ASP A 131 5.90 36.75 14.26
C ASP A 131 6.67 38.07 14.04
N LEU A 132 7.85 38.02 13.39
CA LEU A 132 8.65 39.18 12.94
C LEU A 132 8.48 39.46 11.43
N ASN A 133 8.74 40.71 11.03
CA ASN A 133 8.87 41.07 9.61
C ASN A 133 10.19 40.49 9.06
N PRO A 134 10.22 39.89 7.85
CA PRO A 134 11.43 39.25 7.31
C PRO A 134 12.68 40.12 7.21
N VAL A 135 12.55 41.45 7.07
CA VAL A 135 13.74 42.33 7.09
C VAL A 135 14.35 42.51 8.48
N ASP A 136 13.62 42.12 9.53
CA ASP A 136 14.05 42.14 10.93
C ASP A 136 14.58 40.78 11.40
N PHE A 137 14.70 39.79 10.51
CA PHE A 137 15.40 38.54 10.82
C PHE A 137 16.88 38.81 11.07
N PHE A 138 17.40 38.22 12.13
CA PHE A 138 18.78 38.40 12.59
C PHE A 138 19.72 37.43 11.89
N VAL A 139 20.81 37.92 11.32
CA VAL A 139 21.83 37.09 10.68
C VAL A 139 22.82 36.61 11.74
N ASP A 140 22.69 35.34 12.14
CA ASP A 140 23.51 34.67 13.15
C ASP A 140 24.95 34.42 12.66
N LEU A 141 25.11 34.04 11.39
CA LEU A 141 26.36 33.49 10.87
C LEU A 141 26.56 33.82 9.39
N VAL A 142 27.77 34.23 9.03
CA VAL A 142 28.25 34.32 7.64
C VAL A 142 29.59 33.61 7.52
N GLU A 143 29.65 32.51 6.75
CA GLU A 143 30.87 31.71 6.62
C GLU A 143 31.12 31.20 5.19
N LEU A 144 32.41 31.01 4.85
CA LEU A 144 32.80 30.22 3.68
C LEU A 144 32.79 28.73 4.06
N TRP A 145 31.93 27.97 3.40
CA TRP A 145 31.73 26.55 3.65
C TRP A 145 31.98 25.71 2.39
N GLY A 146 32.59 24.54 2.56
CA GLY A 146 32.67 23.48 1.55
C GLY A 146 32.59 22.12 2.25
N ILE A 147 32.41 21.04 1.48
CA ILE A 147 32.32 19.69 2.06
C ILE A 147 33.63 19.37 2.82
N PRO A 148 33.58 19.07 4.14
CA PRO A 148 34.75 18.61 4.90
C PRO A 148 35.31 17.31 4.29
N PRO A 149 36.64 17.14 4.18
CA PRO A 149 37.25 15.97 3.52
C PRO A 149 36.72 14.62 4.03
N GLU A 150 36.43 14.51 5.32
CA GLU A 150 35.90 13.30 5.95
C GLU A 150 34.44 12.98 5.58
N ASP A 151 33.67 13.96 5.11
CA ASP A 151 32.28 13.75 4.66
C ASP A 151 32.17 13.46 3.15
N VAL A 152 33.21 13.77 2.36
CA VAL A 152 33.24 13.53 0.90
C VAL A 152 32.85 12.10 0.51
N PRO A 153 33.28 11.02 1.19
CA PRO A 153 32.85 9.65 0.85
C PRO A 153 31.32 9.46 0.93
N VAL A 154 30.66 10.09 1.90
CA VAL A 154 29.20 9.97 2.08
C VAL A 154 28.46 10.80 1.02
N PHE A 155 28.92 12.02 0.72
CA PHE A 155 28.37 12.84 -0.37
C PHE A 155 28.52 12.13 -1.74
N ARG A 156 29.69 11.56 -2.02
CA ARG A 156 29.96 10.72 -3.20
C ARG A 156 29.02 9.52 -3.28
N ARG A 157 28.86 8.77 -2.19
CA ARG A 157 27.95 7.61 -2.10
C ARG A 157 26.50 8.01 -2.36
N ASP A 158 26.05 9.13 -1.80
CA ASP A 158 24.69 9.63 -1.98
C ASP A 158 24.43 10.12 -3.40
N TRP A 159 25.40 10.81 -4.00
CA TRP A 159 25.35 11.19 -5.42
C TRP A 159 25.28 9.96 -6.32
N ASN A 160 26.18 8.98 -6.12
CA ASN A 160 26.17 7.71 -6.83
C ASN A 160 24.83 6.98 -6.68
N THR A 161 24.26 6.93 -5.48
CA THR A 161 22.96 6.28 -5.20
C THR A 161 21.83 6.90 -6.04
N VAL A 162 21.80 8.23 -6.15
CA VAL A 162 20.79 8.95 -6.94
C VAL A 162 21.03 8.76 -8.43
N VAL A 163 22.28 8.90 -8.91
CA VAL A 163 22.61 8.81 -10.34
C VAL A 163 22.45 7.40 -10.87
N GLU A 164 22.86 6.38 -10.12
CA GLU A 164 22.69 4.97 -10.50
C GLU A 164 21.20 4.59 -10.61
N LYS A 165 20.37 5.08 -9.68
CA LYS A 165 18.91 4.92 -9.76
C LYS A 165 18.30 5.66 -10.96
N ILE A 166 18.93 6.73 -11.47
CA ILE A 166 18.54 7.37 -12.74
C ILE A 166 19.01 6.53 -13.94
N ARG A 167 20.25 6.00 -13.93
CA ARG A 167 20.78 5.09 -14.97
C ARG A 167 19.94 3.82 -15.14
N GLN A 168 19.33 3.33 -14.06
CA GLN A 168 18.38 2.21 -14.06
C GLN A 168 16.96 2.57 -14.54
N GLY A 169 16.70 3.79 -15.03
CA GLY A 169 15.37 4.24 -15.46
C GLY A 169 14.37 4.47 -14.31
N LYS A 170 14.87 4.61 -13.07
CA LYS A 170 14.08 4.71 -11.83
C LYS A 170 14.16 6.09 -11.16
N ALA A 171 14.47 7.15 -11.91
CA ALA A 171 14.43 8.54 -11.42
C ALA A 171 13.03 8.94 -10.88
N HIS A 172 11.98 8.31 -11.41
CA HIS A 172 10.61 8.47 -10.94
C HIS A 172 10.38 7.88 -9.53
N GLU A 173 11.20 6.92 -9.09
CA GLU A 173 11.18 6.28 -7.77
C GLU A 173 12.16 6.90 -6.75
N LEU A 174 12.94 7.91 -7.14
CA LEU A 174 13.85 8.61 -6.24
C LEU A 174 13.13 9.11 -4.99
N SER A 175 13.81 9.09 -3.85
CA SER A 175 13.26 9.54 -2.58
C SER A 175 14.35 10.20 -1.73
N GLY A 176 13.96 11.14 -0.88
CA GLY A 176 14.88 11.70 0.13
C GLY A 176 15.37 10.67 1.15
N SER A 177 14.73 9.49 1.21
CA SER A 177 15.16 8.36 2.03
C SER A 177 16.42 7.65 1.51
N ASP A 178 16.71 7.72 0.20
CA ASP A 178 17.72 6.91 -0.48
C ASP A 178 19.15 7.22 0.04
N THR A 179 19.35 8.44 0.53
CA THR A 179 20.66 9.02 0.85
C THR A 179 20.84 9.43 2.32
N PHE A 180 22.04 9.83 2.74
CA PHE A 180 22.37 10.25 4.11
C PHE A 180 22.47 11.77 4.27
N TYR A 181 23.36 12.45 3.54
CA TYR A 181 23.65 13.88 3.64
C TYR A 181 23.06 14.68 2.45
N LEU A 182 23.20 14.17 1.22
CA LEU A 182 22.77 14.83 -0.02
C LEU A 182 21.50 14.16 -0.58
N GLU A 183 20.36 14.86 -0.67
CA GLU A 183 19.10 14.30 -1.19
C GLU A 183 18.66 14.85 -2.55
N ALA A 184 17.98 13.99 -3.32
CA ALA A 184 17.24 14.37 -4.52
C ALA A 184 15.85 14.91 -4.14
N ALA A 185 15.82 16.12 -3.58
CA ALA A 185 14.62 16.78 -3.08
C ALA A 185 13.66 17.16 -4.21
N THR A 186 12.35 16.88 -4.08
CA THR A 186 11.36 17.32 -5.08
C THR A 186 11.25 18.84 -5.12
N LYS A 187 11.48 19.46 -6.28
CA LYS A 187 11.36 20.91 -6.52
C LYS A 187 10.42 21.14 -7.70
N ALA A 188 9.12 21.19 -7.42
CA ALA A 188 8.05 21.29 -8.42
C ALA A 188 6.93 22.23 -7.92
N ALA A 189 6.54 23.21 -8.74
CA ALA A 189 5.49 24.18 -8.40
C ALA A 189 4.10 23.53 -8.19
N SER A 190 3.86 22.39 -8.82
CA SER A 190 2.77 21.48 -8.49
C SER A 190 3.24 20.04 -8.64
N SER A 191 2.54 19.10 -8.00
CA SER A 191 2.86 17.68 -8.19
C SER A 191 2.47 17.12 -9.57
N LYS A 192 1.97 17.95 -10.51
CA LYS A 192 1.76 17.59 -11.93
C LYS A 192 3.02 17.72 -12.75
N VAL A 193 3.93 18.63 -12.36
CA VAL A 193 5.15 18.88 -13.15
C VAL A 193 5.95 17.58 -13.24
N ARG A 194 6.29 17.21 -14.47
CA ARG A 194 7.13 16.07 -14.80
C ARG A 194 8.28 16.53 -15.70
N ARG A 195 9.36 15.75 -15.69
CA ARG A 195 10.48 15.83 -16.63
C ARG A 195 10.68 14.44 -17.25
N PRO A 196 11.15 14.35 -18.50
CA PRO A 196 11.68 13.09 -19.03
C PRO A 196 12.86 12.62 -18.17
N GLN A 197 13.15 11.33 -18.21
CA GLN A 197 14.36 10.73 -17.65
C GLN A 197 14.97 9.82 -18.73
N PRO A 198 16.29 9.55 -18.69
CA PRO A 198 16.89 8.57 -19.57
C PRO A 198 16.47 7.15 -19.16
N PHE A 199 16.61 6.20 -20.08
CA PHE A 199 16.41 4.76 -19.83
C PHE A 199 14.99 4.33 -19.38
N SER A 200 13.99 5.22 -19.39
CA SER A 200 12.60 4.88 -19.08
C SER A 200 11.60 5.83 -19.76
N SER A 201 10.48 5.29 -20.25
CA SER A 201 9.36 6.07 -20.79
C SER A 201 8.47 6.69 -19.71
N ILE A 202 8.60 6.24 -18.45
CA ILE A 202 7.87 6.82 -17.32
C ILE A 202 8.50 8.18 -17.02
N PRO A 203 7.73 9.29 -16.87
CA PRO A 203 8.32 10.59 -16.58
C PRO A 203 8.46 10.82 -15.07
N ALA A 204 9.56 11.47 -14.65
CA ALA A 204 9.90 11.70 -13.24
C ALA A 204 9.42 13.07 -12.72
N LYS A 205 9.27 13.25 -11.40
CA LYS A 205 9.09 14.58 -10.80
C LYS A 205 10.41 15.38 -10.90
N PRO A 206 10.41 16.70 -11.19
CA PRO A 206 11.63 17.49 -11.09
C PRO A 206 12.19 17.47 -9.67
N ARG A 207 13.51 17.31 -9.56
CA ARG A 207 14.25 17.30 -8.29
C ARG A 207 15.41 18.28 -8.33
N ALA A 208 15.84 18.67 -7.16
CA ALA A 208 17.05 19.42 -6.92
C ALA A 208 17.95 18.64 -5.97
N TRP A 209 19.25 18.75 -6.17
CA TRP A 209 20.23 18.41 -5.15
C TRP A 209 20.06 19.33 -3.95
N ALA A 210 19.99 18.76 -2.76
CA ALA A 210 19.88 19.52 -1.52
C ALA A 210 20.56 18.82 -0.35
N ILE A 211 21.24 19.59 0.51
CA ILE A 211 21.81 19.08 1.76
C ILE A 211 20.70 18.96 2.80
N LYS A 212 20.64 17.84 3.52
CA LYS A 212 19.60 17.58 4.51
C LYS A 212 19.68 18.54 5.71
N PRO A 213 18.54 18.90 6.34
CA PRO A 213 18.53 19.78 7.51
C PRO A 213 19.32 19.24 8.70
N ALA A 214 19.41 17.91 8.85
CA ALA A 214 20.19 17.27 9.91
C ALA A 214 21.70 17.57 9.76
N TYR A 215 22.22 17.46 8.53
CA TYR A 215 23.62 17.76 8.23
C TYR A 215 23.91 19.23 8.49
N MET A 216 23.08 20.13 7.94
CA MET A 216 23.20 21.57 8.21
C MET A 216 23.11 21.89 9.71
N THR A 217 22.23 21.22 10.46
CA THR A 217 22.12 21.38 11.92
C THR A 217 23.38 20.91 12.64
N ALA A 218 24.03 19.83 12.19
CA ALA A 218 25.29 19.37 12.76
C ALA A 218 26.43 20.36 12.46
N ILE A 219 26.49 20.93 11.25
CA ILE A 219 27.47 21.96 10.85
C ILE A 219 27.23 23.30 11.56
N PHE A 220 25.98 23.72 11.81
CA PHE A 220 25.70 24.98 12.52
C PHE A 220 25.88 24.90 14.03
N ASN A 221 25.61 23.74 14.63
CA ASN A 221 26.07 23.48 15.99
C ASN A 221 27.57 23.10 16.04
N SER A 222 28.23 23.14 14.87
CA SER A 222 29.67 23.07 14.50
C SER A 222 30.54 21.99 15.13
N MET A 223 30.51 21.91 16.46
CA MET A 223 31.46 21.21 17.31
C MET A 223 30.74 20.62 18.52
N LEU A 224 29.56 20.03 18.33
CA LEU A 224 28.99 19.11 19.32
C LEU A 224 30.03 18.01 19.62
N ASP A 225 30.16 17.58 20.89
CA ASP A 225 31.12 16.55 21.38
C ASP A 225 30.85 15.12 20.85
N ALA A 226 30.47 15.00 19.59
CA ALA A 226 30.28 13.76 18.87
C ALA A 226 31.63 13.24 18.40
N LYS A 227 31.90 11.97 18.67
CA LYS A 227 33.07 11.27 18.14
C LYS A 227 32.70 10.67 16.79
N ALA A 228 33.55 10.86 15.79
CA ALA A 228 33.46 10.12 14.53
C ALA A 228 33.71 8.63 14.76
N ILE A 229 33.25 7.78 13.84
CA ILE A 229 33.59 6.36 13.85
C ILE A 229 35.03 6.23 13.34
N GLU A 230 35.97 6.09 14.28
CA GLU A 230 37.41 5.87 14.00
C GLU A 230 37.58 4.71 13.03
N ARG A 231 38.23 4.94 11.88
CA ARG A 231 38.41 3.94 10.82
C ARG A 231 39.60 3.04 11.13
N ARG A 232 39.36 1.73 11.09
CA ARG A 232 40.38 0.69 11.22
C ARG A 232 41.06 0.46 9.86
N GLU A 233 42.16 -0.27 9.87
CA GLU A 233 42.85 -0.70 8.65
C GLU A 233 41.88 -1.43 7.70
N GLY A 234 41.85 -1.03 6.43
CA GLY A 234 40.91 -1.54 5.42
C GLY A 234 39.50 -0.94 5.42
N GLU A 235 39.12 -0.10 6.39
CA GLU A 235 37.77 0.52 6.46
C GLU A 235 37.69 1.95 5.86
N GLY A 236 38.80 2.47 5.31
CA GLY A 236 38.89 3.85 4.81
C GLY A 236 37.91 4.18 3.69
N ASP A 237 37.75 3.27 2.73
CA ASP A 237 36.87 3.44 1.57
C ASP A 237 35.43 2.98 1.81
N LEU A 238 35.11 2.42 2.99
CA LEU A 238 33.76 1.94 3.29
C LEU A 238 32.81 3.11 3.55
N ASP A 239 31.66 3.12 2.87
CA ASP A 239 30.57 4.01 3.24
C ASP A 239 29.98 3.66 4.62
N LEU A 240 29.16 4.57 5.16
CA LEU A 240 28.56 4.42 6.49
C LEU A 240 27.68 3.16 6.62
N GLU A 241 27.05 2.70 5.54
CA GLU A 241 26.16 1.54 5.57
C GLU A 241 26.96 0.24 5.63
N HIS A 242 27.98 0.11 4.79
CA HIS A 242 28.90 -1.02 4.77
C HIS A 242 29.73 -1.11 6.06
N LEU A 243 30.23 0.03 6.56
CA LEU A 243 30.97 0.11 7.84
C LEU A 243 30.12 -0.33 9.04
N VAL A 244 28.89 0.17 9.15
CA VAL A 244 28.00 -0.21 10.26
C VAL A 244 27.64 -1.69 10.16
N ARG A 245 27.42 -2.21 8.95
CA ARG A 245 27.14 -3.64 8.76
C ARG A 245 28.33 -4.53 9.09
N SER A 246 29.52 -4.26 8.55
CA SER A 246 30.71 -5.09 8.74
C SER A 246 31.15 -5.16 10.21
N ARG A 247 30.95 -4.09 10.98
CA ARG A 247 31.22 -4.10 12.43
C ARG A 247 30.21 -4.91 13.24
N PHE A 248 28.96 -4.99 12.80
CA PHE A 248 27.92 -5.78 13.47
C PHE A 248 27.94 -7.27 13.09
N GLU A 249 28.46 -7.62 11.91
CA GLU A 249 28.43 -8.98 11.37
C GLU A 249 29.14 -10.05 12.25
N PRO A 250 30.30 -9.80 12.88
CA PRO A 250 30.93 -10.74 13.83
C PRO A 250 30.09 -11.07 15.07
N TYR A 251 29.04 -10.29 15.32
CA TYR A 251 28.16 -10.39 16.49
C TYR A 251 26.81 -11.04 16.18
N PHE A 252 26.54 -11.39 14.91
CA PHE A 252 25.31 -12.06 14.51
C PHE A 252 25.22 -13.46 15.15
N GLY A 253 24.01 -13.84 15.57
CA GLY A 253 23.74 -15.06 16.32
C GLY A 253 23.79 -14.91 17.84
N LEU A 254 24.28 -13.79 18.39
CA LEU A 254 24.37 -13.55 19.83
C LEU A 254 23.12 -12.85 20.40
N THR A 255 22.73 -13.18 21.63
CA THR A 255 21.65 -12.53 22.39
C THR A 255 22.06 -11.15 22.93
N GLU A 256 21.08 -10.34 23.33
CA GLU A 256 21.33 -9.05 24.01
C GLU A 256 22.14 -9.24 25.32
N GLU A 257 21.94 -10.37 26.00
CA GLU A 257 22.68 -10.79 27.19
C GLU A 257 24.14 -11.14 26.87
N GLU A 258 24.39 -12.08 25.94
CA GLU A 258 25.76 -12.50 25.53
C GLU A 258 26.56 -11.30 24.99
N LEU A 259 25.94 -10.39 24.23
CA LEU A 259 26.55 -9.14 23.78
C LEU A 259 26.82 -8.16 24.92
N GLY A 260 25.92 -8.10 25.90
CA GLY A 260 26.11 -7.28 27.10
C GLY A 260 27.31 -7.74 27.93
N GLU A 261 27.54 -9.04 28.02
CA GLU A 261 28.71 -9.64 28.67
C GLU A 261 29.99 -9.40 27.86
N HIS A 262 29.96 -9.66 26.54
CA HIS A 262 31.09 -9.44 25.64
C HIS A 262 31.56 -7.97 25.64
N CYS A 263 30.64 -7.01 25.67
CA CYS A 263 30.96 -5.58 25.76
C CYS A 263 31.27 -5.09 27.19
N GLY A 264 31.30 -5.97 28.21
CA GLY A 264 31.61 -5.63 29.60
C GLY A 264 30.51 -4.87 30.37
N TYR A 265 29.30 -4.78 29.82
CA TYR A 265 28.15 -4.10 30.43
C TYR A 265 27.37 -4.99 31.40
N LEU A 266 27.44 -6.31 31.24
CA LEU A 266 26.86 -7.32 32.12
C LEU A 266 27.97 -8.20 32.73
N HIS A 267 27.85 -8.46 34.02
CA HIS A 267 28.67 -9.39 34.80
C HIS A 267 27.99 -9.65 36.14
N ASN A 268 28.47 -10.66 36.88
CA ASN A 268 27.84 -11.13 38.12
C ASN A 268 27.57 -9.99 39.12
N GLY A 269 26.30 -9.88 39.56
CA GLY A 269 25.83 -8.89 40.52
C GLY A 269 25.38 -7.54 39.91
N ARG A 270 25.65 -7.25 38.63
CA ARG A 270 25.27 -5.98 38.00
C ARG A 270 23.88 -6.02 37.39
N ARG A 271 23.03 -5.03 37.71
CA ARG A 271 21.67 -4.91 37.14
C ARG A 271 21.71 -4.51 35.66
N LYS A 272 20.99 -5.24 34.80
CA LYS A 272 20.85 -4.95 33.35
C LYS A 272 20.47 -3.47 33.10
N PRO A 273 21.28 -2.68 32.35
CA PRO A 273 20.96 -1.31 32.00
C PRO A 273 19.70 -1.20 31.12
N LYS A 274 18.88 -0.16 31.34
CA LYS A 274 17.66 0.07 30.53
C LYS A 274 17.95 0.41 29.06
N ASN A 275 19.16 0.87 28.77
CA ASN A 275 19.65 1.30 27.46
C ASN A 275 20.72 0.35 26.89
N LEU A 276 20.80 -0.91 27.35
CA LEU A 276 21.88 -1.84 27.02
C LEU A 276 22.14 -1.97 25.51
N CYS A 277 21.11 -2.20 24.67
CA CYS A 277 21.28 -2.23 23.21
C CYS A 277 21.96 -0.98 22.62
N ALA A 278 21.74 0.21 23.19
CA ALA A 278 22.38 1.44 22.71
C ALA A 278 23.85 1.52 23.14
N LEU A 279 24.18 0.99 24.33
CA LEU A 279 25.57 0.85 24.79
C LEU A 279 26.33 -0.16 23.91
N ILE A 280 25.75 -1.34 23.66
CA ILE A 280 26.28 -2.35 22.74
C ILE A 280 26.51 -1.74 21.34
N THR A 281 25.53 -0.99 20.82
CA THR A 281 25.65 -0.32 19.50
C THR A 281 26.86 0.61 19.46
N LYS A 282 27.05 1.46 20.48
CA LYS A 282 28.21 2.36 20.55
C LYS A 282 29.53 1.59 20.65
N HIS A 283 29.58 0.55 21.49
CA HIS A 283 30.76 -0.28 21.68
C HIS A 283 31.18 -1.00 20.38
N ILE A 284 30.24 -1.63 19.67
CA ILE A 284 30.49 -2.27 18.37
C ILE A 284 31.02 -1.26 17.34
N LEU A 285 30.47 -0.04 17.35
CA LEU A 285 30.92 1.07 16.51
C LEU A 285 32.19 1.77 17.03
N GLY A 286 32.81 1.34 18.13
CA GLY A 286 34.04 1.93 18.66
C GLY A 286 33.87 3.33 19.26
N VAL A 287 32.64 3.75 19.57
CA VAL A 287 32.33 5.09 20.10
C VAL A 287 32.11 5.03 21.61
N ASP A 288 32.61 6.05 22.33
CA ASP A 288 32.43 6.18 23.77
C ASP A 288 30.94 6.16 24.17
N GLN A 289 30.63 5.46 25.26
CA GLN A 289 29.26 5.24 25.73
C GLN A 289 28.45 6.53 25.99
N ASN A 290 29.11 7.64 26.32
CA ASN A 290 28.50 8.94 26.58
C ASN A 290 28.51 9.85 25.33
N ALA A 291 29.50 9.70 24.45
CA ALA A 291 29.61 10.50 23.22
C ALA A 291 28.46 10.29 22.23
N LYS A 292 28.16 11.32 21.42
CA LYS A 292 27.34 11.18 20.22
C LYS A 292 28.17 10.55 19.09
N ILE A 293 27.52 9.98 18.07
CA ILE A 293 28.18 9.45 16.87
C ILE A 293 28.06 10.53 15.78
N ALA A 294 29.18 11.09 15.31
CA ALA A 294 29.17 12.28 14.46
C ALA A 294 28.38 12.06 13.16
N GLU A 295 28.62 10.94 12.49
CA GLU A 295 27.94 10.53 11.25
C GLU A 295 26.43 10.34 11.46
N PHE A 296 26.01 9.92 12.65
CA PHE A 296 24.58 9.74 12.95
C PHE A 296 23.89 11.08 13.22
N GLU A 297 24.55 12.02 13.90
CA GLU A 297 24.02 13.38 14.06
C GLU A 297 23.94 14.08 12.68
N LYS A 298 25.02 14.02 11.87
CA LYS A 298 25.09 14.56 10.50
C LYS A 298 24.00 13.98 9.59
N ALA A 299 23.71 12.67 9.65
CA ALA A 299 22.65 12.05 8.85
C ALA A 299 21.24 12.08 9.50
N GLY A 300 21.10 12.56 10.73
CA GLY A 300 19.84 12.50 11.50
C GLY A 300 19.37 11.07 11.82
N ILE A 301 20.31 10.13 11.98
CA ILE A 301 20.06 8.71 12.26
C ILE A 301 19.62 8.52 13.72
N LYS A 302 18.54 7.77 13.92
CA LYS A 302 18.03 7.37 15.23
C LYS A 302 18.08 5.84 15.39
N THR A 303 18.82 5.34 16.36
CA THR A 303 18.88 3.88 16.62
C THR A 303 17.57 3.37 17.24
N LYS A 304 17.06 2.24 16.74
CA LYS A 304 15.92 1.51 17.31
C LYS A 304 16.20 0.01 17.31
N THR A 305 16.09 -0.62 18.49
CA THR A 305 16.10 -2.08 18.60
C THR A 305 14.75 -2.62 18.14
N ILE A 306 14.75 -3.56 17.19
CA ILE A 306 13.57 -4.25 16.71
C ILE A 306 13.69 -5.73 17.10
N ARG A 307 12.69 -6.28 17.80
CA ARG A 307 12.61 -7.72 18.11
C ARG A 307 11.58 -8.37 17.19
N LEU A 308 12.03 -9.12 16.18
CA LEU A 308 11.17 -9.83 15.23
C LEU A 308 10.77 -11.20 15.80
N LYS A 309 9.49 -11.54 15.69
CA LYS A 309 9.02 -12.91 15.94
C LYS A 309 9.40 -13.80 14.76
N ARG A 310 9.26 -15.13 14.91
CA ARG A 310 9.48 -16.11 13.83
C ARG A 310 8.68 -15.84 12.53
N ASP A 311 7.55 -15.14 12.62
CA ASP A 311 6.71 -14.74 11.47
C ASP A 311 7.17 -13.45 10.76
N GLY A 312 8.36 -12.92 11.08
CA GLY A 312 8.90 -11.69 10.50
C GLY A 312 8.27 -10.40 11.04
N VAL A 313 7.20 -10.48 11.83
CA VAL A 313 6.54 -9.29 12.38
C VAL A 313 7.19 -8.90 13.72
N PRO A 314 7.57 -7.63 13.91
CA PRO A 314 7.99 -7.09 15.20
C PRO A 314 7.03 -7.45 16.34
N LYS A 315 7.60 -7.82 17.50
CA LYS A 315 6.88 -8.02 18.76
C LYS A 315 6.13 -6.75 19.21
N GLU A 316 6.66 -5.59 18.84
CA GLU A 316 6.22 -4.27 19.32
C GLU A 316 6.06 -3.30 18.15
N SER A 317 5.09 -2.39 18.26
CA SER A 317 4.98 -1.22 17.37
C SER A 317 5.95 -0.14 17.81
N ILE A 318 6.46 0.70 16.90
CA ILE A 318 7.41 1.77 17.25
C ILE A 318 6.64 2.99 17.76
N SER A 319 6.89 3.44 19.00
CA SER A 319 6.32 4.68 19.55
C SER A 319 7.14 5.93 19.26
N PHE A 320 6.43 7.04 19.26
CA PHE A 320 6.95 8.39 19.36
C PHE A 320 6.60 9.06 20.70
N PRO A 321 7.20 10.21 21.04
CA PRO A 321 6.77 11.04 22.17
C PRO A 321 5.27 11.36 22.17
N THR A 322 4.74 11.64 23.36
CA THR A 322 3.33 12.06 23.55
C THR A 322 3.11 13.45 22.98
N PHE A 323 2.05 13.61 22.19
CA PHE A 323 1.61 14.92 21.72
C PHE A 323 0.77 15.61 22.79
N ASP A 324 0.75 16.96 22.74
CA ASP A 324 -0.24 17.75 23.46
C ASP A 324 -1.54 17.87 22.64
N TYR A 325 -2.70 17.89 23.31
CA TYR A 325 -3.99 17.89 22.63
C TYR A 325 -4.39 19.25 22.03
N PHE A 326 -3.89 20.37 22.56
CA PHE A 326 -4.12 21.69 21.99
C PHE A 326 -3.17 21.91 20.80
N ASP A 327 -1.90 21.56 20.95
CA ASP A 327 -0.91 21.62 19.87
C ASP A 327 -1.31 20.73 18.68
N LEU A 328 -1.81 19.52 18.92
CA LEU A 328 -2.32 18.64 17.86
C LEU A 328 -3.52 19.26 17.10
N VAL A 329 -4.37 20.05 17.74
CA VAL A 329 -5.50 20.71 17.05
C VAL A 329 -5.01 21.94 16.26
N ALA A 330 -4.15 22.75 16.87
CA ALA A 330 -3.62 23.96 16.25
C ALA A 330 -2.72 23.66 15.04
N ARG A 331 -1.84 22.65 15.14
CA ARG A 331 -0.74 22.45 14.19
C ARG A 331 -1.12 21.52 13.02
N PRO A 332 -0.83 21.89 11.75
CA PRO A 332 -1.01 20.99 10.61
C PRO A 332 0.08 19.90 10.57
N PHE A 333 -0.19 18.79 9.87
CA PHE A 333 0.78 17.69 9.71
C PHE A 333 2.14 18.16 9.19
N GLU A 334 2.17 19.11 8.26
CA GLU A 334 3.37 19.68 7.63
C GLU A 334 4.37 20.25 8.64
N GLU A 335 3.89 20.79 9.76
CA GLU A 335 4.67 21.41 10.84
C GLU A 335 4.80 20.51 12.09
N SER A 336 4.21 19.31 12.05
CA SER A 336 4.14 18.40 13.19
C SER A 336 5.46 17.68 13.47
N ASP A 337 5.83 17.60 14.75
CA ASP A 337 6.95 16.77 15.23
C ASP A 337 6.81 15.31 14.75
N PHE A 338 5.57 14.83 14.61
CA PHE A 338 5.29 13.49 14.08
C PHE A 338 5.81 13.30 12.65
N ARG A 339 5.61 14.29 11.76
CA ARG A 339 6.16 14.27 10.40
C ARG A 339 7.69 14.29 10.41
N GLU A 340 8.31 15.04 11.32
CA GLU A 340 9.77 15.03 11.50
C GLU A 340 10.29 13.66 11.95
N TYR A 341 9.58 12.98 12.85
CA TYR A 341 9.93 11.62 13.26
C TYR A 341 9.87 10.64 12.08
N LEU A 342 8.79 10.66 11.29
CA LEU A 342 8.65 9.77 10.14
C LEU A 342 9.69 10.04 9.03
N ARG A 343 10.13 11.29 8.87
CA ARG A 343 11.20 11.69 7.96
C ARG A 343 12.62 11.51 8.53
N SER A 344 12.76 11.13 9.79
CA SER A 344 14.06 10.78 10.37
C SER A 344 14.57 9.47 9.77
N LYS A 345 15.87 9.36 9.55
CA LYS A 345 16.49 8.06 9.22
C LYS A 345 16.66 7.26 10.51
N TYR A 346 16.46 5.94 10.43
CA TYR A 346 16.59 5.02 11.55
C TYR A 346 17.64 3.96 11.24
N LEU A 347 18.45 3.63 12.25
CA LEU A 347 19.21 2.38 12.25
C LEU A 347 18.38 1.35 13.04
N PHE A 348 17.85 0.36 12.34
CA PHE A 348 17.21 -0.78 12.98
C PHE A 348 18.27 -1.81 13.34
N VAL A 349 18.43 -2.06 14.65
CA VAL A 349 19.24 -3.15 15.19
C VAL A 349 18.29 -4.31 15.47
N ILE A 350 18.35 -5.33 14.63
CA ILE A 350 17.29 -6.34 14.52
C ILE A 350 17.73 -7.62 15.23
N TYR A 351 16.93 -8.03 16.21
CA TYR A 351 17.05 -9.32 16.87
C TYR A 351 15.88 -10.21 16.44
N LYS A 352 16.16 -11.35 15.82
CA LYS A 352 15.16 -12.34 15.40
C LYS A 352 14.95 -13.37 16.50
N GLU A 353 13.70 -13.76 16.76
CA GLU A 353 13.37 -14.87 17.65
C GLU A 353 13.97 -16.17 17.10
N ASP A 354 14.75 -16.85 17.94
CA ASP A 354 15.41 -18.12 17.65
C ASP A 354 14.39 -19.16 17.16
N GLU A 355 14.75 -19.93 16.13
CA GLU A 355 13.90 -20.94 15.50
C GLU A 355 13.76 -22.19 16.38
N GLU A 356 14.77 -22.48 17.20
CA GLU A 356 14.74 -23.54 18.20
C GLU A 356 14.05 -23.05 19.47
N THR A 357 14.65 -22.08 20.17
CA THR A 357 14.21 -21.64 21.52
C THR A 357 13.23 -20.47 21.47
N ARG A 358 11.94 -20.73 21.71
CA ARG A 358 10.92 -19.67 21.74
C ARG A 358 11.21 -18.66 22.86
N GLY A 359 11.18 -17.37 22.55
CA GLY A 359 11.48 -16.29 23.49
C GLY A 359 12.96 -15.92 23.63
N ARG A 360 13.89 -16.69 23.06
CA ARG A 360 15.29 -16.27 22.85
C ARG A 360 15.36 -15.41 21.59
N TYR A 361 16.09 -14.30 21.61
CA TYR A 361 16.22 -13.37 20.48
C TYR A 361 17.69 -13.13 20.18
N LEU A 362 18.11 -13.46 18.95
CA LEU A 362 19.50 -13.38 18.48
C LEU A 362 19.64 -12.17 17.57
N LEU A 363 20.72 -11.39 17.72
CA LEU A 363 21.08 -10.32 16.80
C LEU A 363 21.24 -10.94 15.40
N SER A 364 20.44 -10.49 14.43
CA SER A 364 20.38 -11.09 13.10
C SER A 364 20.92 -10.18 12.00
N GLU A 365 20.73 -8.87 12.13
CA GLU A 365 21.14 -7.88 11.13
C GLU A 365 21.04 -6.44 11.66
N VAL A 366 21.61 -5.52 10.89
CA VAL A 366 21.37 -4.08 10.99
C VAL A 366 20.95 -3.53 9.63
N LEU A 367 19.99 -2.61 9.59
CA LEU A 367 19.60 -1.91 8.36
C LEU A 367 19.20 -0.46 8.59
N PHE A 368 19.38 0.37 7.56
CA PHE A 368 18.89 1.74 7.56
C PHE A 368 17.48 1.81 6.95
N TRP A 369 16.57 2.51 7.64
CA TRP A 369 15.19 2.68 7.20
C TRP A 369 14.70 4.12 7.41
N GLN A 370 13.85 4.60 6.52
CA GLN A 370 13.12 5.86 6.64
C GLN A 370 11.76 5.68 5.96
N MET A 371 10.68 6.29 6.47
CA MET A 371 9.37 6.21 5.82
C MET A 371 9.43 6.84 4.43
N SER A 372 8.90 6.14 3.42
CA SER A 372 8.87 6.64 2.06
C SER A 372 7.94 7.86 1.93
N ASP A 373 8.21 8.75 0.98
CA ASP A 373 7.32 9.90 0.69
C ASP A 373 5.90 9.47 0.27
N LYS A 374 5.71 8.21 -0.17
CA LYS A 374 4.39 7.63 -0.47
C LYS A 374 3.63 7.27 0.80
N ASP A 375 4.31 6.69 1.79
CA ASP A 375 3.71 6.25 3.04
C ASP A 375 3.49 7.42 4.02
N LEU A 376 4.27 8.50 3.91
CA LEU A 376 4.00 9.75 4.63
C LEU A 376 2.58 10.30 4.38
N LEU A 377 2.02 10.12 3.18
CA LEU A 377 0.64 10.51 2.88
C LEU A 377 -0.40 9.65 3.60
N GLU A 378 -0.09 8.38 3.87
CA GLU A 378 -0.95 7.53 4.70
C GLU A 378 -0.81 7.89 6.18
N ALA A 379 0.39 8.23 6.65
CA ALA A 379 0.61 8.72 8.00
C ALA A 379 -0.06 10.08 8.26
N GLN A 380 -0.07 10.99 7.27
CA GLN A 380 -0.82 12.24 7.31
C GLN A 380 -2.31 12.00 7.58
N ARG A 381 -2.92 11.01 6.92
CA ARG A 381 -4.32 10.63 7.18
C ARG A 381 -4.54 10.16 8.61
N CYS A 382 -3.59 9.45 9.22
CA CYS A 382 -3.65 9.08 10.64
C CYS A 382 -3.57 10.30 11.56
N TYR A 383 -2.73 11.28 11.22
CA TYR A 383 -2.56 12.51 11.99
C TYR A 383 -3.81 13.39 11.93
N GLU A 384 -4.27 13.74 10.72
CA GLU A 384 -5.43 14.61 10.51
C GLU A 384 -6.73 13.97 11.04
N GLU A 385 -6.89 12.65 10.96
CA GLU A 385 -8.04 11.97 11.58
C GLU A 385 -7.99 12.03 13.11
N MET A 386 -6.82 11.89 13.74
CA MET A 386 -6.71 12.08 15.20
C MET A 386 -6.99 13.54 15.58
N ARG A 387 -6.40 14.49 14.86
CA ARG A 387 -6.62 15.94 15.02
C ARG A 387 -8.10 16.31 14.93
N ARG A 388 -8.80 15.81 13.90
CA ARG A 388 -10.25 15.97 13.72
C ARG A 388 -11.04 15.42 14.92
N ARG A 389 -10.70 14.23 15.42
CA ARG A 389 -11.37 13.63 16.59
C ARG A 389 -11.17 14.47 17.85
N VAL A 390 -9.95 14.96 18.12
CA VAL A 390 -9.69 15.84 19.28
C VAL A 390 -10.46 17.15 19.15
N ALA A 391 -10.48 17.78 17.97
CA ALA A 391 -11.24 19.00 17.70
C ALA A 391 -12.76 18.83 17.90
N MET A 392 -13.30 17.62 17.64
CA MET A 392 -14.69 17.27 17.91
C MET A 392 -14.95 16.84 19.38
N GLY A 393 -14.02 17.09 20.29
CA GLY A 393 -14.11 16.69 21.71
C GLY A 393 -14.01 15.18 21.94
N ARG A 394 -13.60 14.41 20.93
CA ARG A 394 -13.44 12.95 20.96
C ARG A 394 -11.98 12.54 21.09
N ALA A 395 -11.27 13.18 22.02
CA ALA A 395 -9.90 12.80 22.37
C ALA A 395 -9.79 11.33 22.82
N ASP A 396 -10.88 10.75 23.35
CA ASP A 396 -11.01 9.34 23.70
C ASP A 396 -10.84 8.39 22.50
N TRP A 397 -11.27 8.80 21.31
CA TRP A 397 -11.31 7.98 20.09
C TRP A 397 -9.99 7.93 19.32
N SER A 398 -9.00 7.21 19.86
CA SER A 398 -7.74 6.95 19.15
C SER A 398 -7.94 6.31 17.77
N VAL A 399 -7.18 6.74 16.76
CA VAL A 399 -7.10 6.06 15.45
C VAL A 399 -6.46 4.68 15.64
N LYS A 400 -7.17 3.60 15.27
CA LYS A 400 -6.73 2.22 15.46
C LYS A 400 -5.82 1.75 14.32
N SER A 401 -4.97 0.76 14.60
CA SER A 401 -4.14 0.09 13.57
C SER A 401 -4.93 -0.70 12.52
N SER A 402 -6.24 -0.88 12.70
CA SER A 402 -7.15 -1.39 11.69
C SER A 402 -7.68 -0.31 10.73
N GLU A 403 -7.60 0.97 11.11
CA GLU A 403 -8.13 2.11 10.34
C GLU A 403 -7.07 2.68 9.37
N ASN A 404 -5.78 2.50 9.68
CA ASN A 404 -4.65 3.00 8.90
C ASN A 404 -3.51 1.96 8.87
N ARG A 405 -2.91 1.70 7.70
CA ARG A 405 -1.94 0.60 7.52
C ARG A 405 -0.59 0.87 8.16
N CYS A 406 -0.08 2.11 8.08
CA CYS A 406 1.26 2.43 8.54
C CYS A 406 1.29 2.90 10.00
N CYS A 407 0.27 3.63 10.47
CA CYS A 407 0.30 4.28 11.77
C CYS A 407 -0.98 4.07 12.60
N HIS A 408 -0.89 4.29 13.92
CA HIS A 408 -2.04 4.38 14.82
C HIS A 408 -1.75 5.28 16.03
N VAL A 409 -2.77 5.54 16.83
CA VAL A 409 -2.67 6.24 18.12
C VAL A 409 -3.07 5.29 19.25
N ARG A 410 -2.32 5.29 20.35
CA ARG A 410 -2.67 4.55 21.58
C ARG A 410 -2.13 5.27 22.82
N PRO A 411 -2.67 4.95 24.01
CA PRO A 411 -2.15 5.49 25.27
C PRO A 411 -0.66 5.20 25.48
N HIS A 412 0.03 6.17 26.08
CA HIS A 412 1.43 6.11 26.48
C HIS A 412 1.70 6.83 27.82
N GLY A 413 0.64 7.12 28.59
CA GLY A 413 0.76 7.49 30.00
C GLY A 413 1.16 6.31 30.89
N ARG A 414 1.75 6.58 32.05
CA ARG A 414 2.17 5.57 33.05
C ARG A 414 1.00 4.71 33.54
N ASN A 415 -0.19 5.29 33.62
CA ASN A 415 -1.45 4.65 34.00
C ASN A 415 -2.63 5.49 33.46
N LYS A 416 -3.89 5.12 33.76
CA LYS A 416 -5.09 5.84 33.30
C LYS A 416 -5.25 7.26 33.88
N ALA A 417 -4.60 7.57 35.01
CA ALA A 417 -4.62 8.89 35.63
C ALA A 417 -3.50 9.82 35.08
N ASP A 418 -2.57 9.31 34.28
CA ASP A 418 -1.54 10.09 33.61
C ASP A 418 -2.12 10.76 32.35
N VAL A 419 -2.90 11.82 32.60
CA VAL A 419 -3.71 12.56 31.62
C VAL A 419 -3.05 13.87 31.15
N LEU A 420 -3.60 14.44 30.09
CA LEU A 420 -3.41 15.82 29.66
C LEU A 420 -4.77 16.51 29.50
N PRO A 421 -4.86 17.84 29.66
CA PRO A 421 -6.08 18.59 29.34
C PRO A 421 -6.39 18.48 27.84
N THR A 422 -7.66 18.65 27.47
CA THR A 422 -8.10 18.64 26.06
C THR A 422 -8.89 19.92 25.73
N PRO A 423 -8.99 20.31 24.45
CA PRO A 423 -9.80 21.47 24.03
C PRO A 423 -11.28 21.43 24.43
N ALA A 424 -11.83 20.24 24.71
CA ALA A 424 -13.21 20.06 25.17
C ALA A 424 -13.33 20.01 26.72
N GLY A 425 -12.30 20.44 27.45
CA GLY A 425 -12.29 20.57 28.92
C GLY A 425 -12.12 19.25 29.69
N LYS A 426 -12.58 18.11 29.15
CA LYS A 426 -12.39 16.79 29.78
C LYS A 426 -10.93 16.30 29.60
N PRO A 427 -10.17 16.03 30.67
CA PRO A 427 -8.84 15.44 30.54
C PRO A 427 -8.88 14.01 29.97
N GLU A 428 -7.85 13.64 29.22
CA GLU A 428 -7.72 12.32 28.58
C GLU A 428 -6.30 11.78 28.77
N THR A 429 -6.16 10.45 28.84
CA THR A 429 -4.87 9.77 29.03
C THR A 429 -3.85 10.24 27.99
N LYS A 430 -2.58 10.42 28.38
CA LYS A 430 -1.50 10.74 27.43
C LYS A 430 -1.46 9.73 26.29
N LYS A 431 -1.41 10.21 25.05
CA LYS A 431 -1.36 9.41 23.82
C LYS A 431 -0.17 9.83 22.96
N CYS A 432 0.30 8.90 22.13
CA CYS A 432 1.25 9.19 21.07
C CYS A 432 0.90 8.43 19.80
N PHE A 433 1.54 8.83 18.71
CA PHE A 433 1.51 8.09 17.45
C PHE A 433 2.51 6.93 17.48
N TRP A 434 2.18 5.89 16.72
CA TRP A 434 2.96 4.66 16.60
C TRP A 434 3.03 4.23 15.14
N ILE A 435 4.16 3.67 14.70
CA ILE A 435 4.22 2.90 13.45
C ILE A 435 3.78 1.46 13.75
N ASN A 436 2.85 0.94 12.98
CA ASN A 436 2.31 -0.40 13.10
C ASN A 436 3.42 -1.46 12.95
N ALA A 437 3.48 -2.41 13.89
CA ALA A 437 4.45 -3.51 13.86
C ALA A 437 4.46 -4.25 12.50
N ARG A 438 3.27 -4.59 11.97
CA ARG A 438 3.14 -5.27 10.67
C ARG A 438 3.76 -4.47 9.51
N TYR A 439 3.52 -3.16 9.47
CA TYR A 439 4.12 -2.27 8.46
C TYR A 439 5.65 -2.25 8.58
N ILE A 440 6.20 -2.23 9.79
CA ILE A 440 7.66 -2.32 9.98
C ILE A 440 8.23 -3.67 9.51
N GLY A 441 7.51 -4.79 9.71
CA GLY A 441 7.91 -6.08 9.12
C GLY A 441 7.92 -6.05 7.58
N GLU A 442 6.83 -5.56 6.98
CA GLU A 442 6.71 -5.38 5.52
C GLU A 442 7.83 -4.51 4.93
N GLU A 443 8.23 -3.45 5.66
CA GLU A 443 9.32 -2.54 5.26
C GLU A 443 10.73 -3.10 5.48
N ILE A 444 10.96 -3.85 6.55
CA ILE A 444 12.23 -4.58 6.77
C ILE A 444 12.45 -5.57 5.61
N ASP A 445 11.42 -6.34 5.26
CA ASP A 445 11.49 -7.28 4.14
C ASP A 445 11.63 -6.58 2.78
N ARG A 446 11.12 -5.35 2.63
CA ARG A 446 11.35 -4.52 1.44
C ARG A 446 12.82 -4.11 1.33
N VAL A 447 13.38 -3.49 2.37
CA VAL A 447 14.78 -3.02 2.36
C VAL A 447 15.75 -4.19 2.15
N ARG A 448 15.53 -5.33 2.80
CA ARG A 448 16.33 -6.56 2.58
C ARG A 448 16.41 -6.95 1.10
N ARG A 449 15.28 -6.96 0.38
CA ARG A 449 15.25 -7.30 -1.05
C ARG A 449 15.98 -6.27 -1.91
N GLU A 450 15.84 -4.98 -1.58
CA GLU A 450 16.54 -3.89 -2.27
C GLU A 450 18.06 -4.04 -2.12
N THR A 451 18.58 -4.24 -0.90
CA THR A 451 20.01 -4.46 -0.63
C THR A 451 20.57 -5.71 -1.33
N ILE A 452 19.84 -6.83 -1.35
CA ILE A 452 20.27 -8.06 -2.04
C ILE A 452 20.32 -7.84 -3.57
N SER A 453 19.34 -7.14 -4.14
CA SER A 453 19.31 -6.87 -5.59
C SER A 453 20.45 -5.96 -6.06
N GLY A 454 20.91 -5.02 -5.22
CA GLY A 454 22.05 -4.15 -5.53
C GLY A 454 23.39 -4.91 -5.57
N ALA A 455 23.59 -5.88 -4.67
CA ALA A 455 24.84 -6.63 -4.57
C ALA A 455 25.16 -7.50 -5.82
N SER A 456 24.14 -7.87 -6.60
CA SER A 456 24.32 -8.61 -7.87
C SER A 456 24.77 -7.73 -9.05
N GLY A 457 24.76 -6.39 -8.90
CA GLY A 457 25.14 -5.45 -9.97
C GLY A 457 26.63 -5.07 -10.01
N THR A 458 27.40 -5.38 -8.95
CA THR A 458 28.79 -4.94 -8.81
C THR A 458 29.72 -6.09 -8.42
N LEU A 459 30.09 -6.91 -9.41
CA LEU A 459 31.36 -7.66 -9.46
C LEU A 459 31.56 -8.24 -10.89
N THR A 460 32.80 -8.17 -11.39
CA THR A 460 33.31 -8.63 -12.70
C THR A 460 33.41 -7.62 -13.87
N ALA A 461 34.11 -6.51 -13.62
CA ALA A 461 34.94 -5.92 -14.67
C ALA A 461 36.22 -6.75 -14.85
N ASN A 462 36.18 -7.78 -15.72
CA ASN A 462 37.36 -8.32 -16.43
C ASN A 462 36.86 -9.26 -17.53
N GLY A 463 37.28 -9.02 -18.77
CA GLY A 463 36.62 -9.59 -19.94
C GLY A 463 37.24 -10.90 -20.46
N THR A 464 36.40 -11.72 -21.11
CA THR A 464 36.76 -12.37 -22.38
C THR A 464 35.48 -12.83 -23.10
N ARG A 465 35.31 -12.45 -24.37
CA ARG A 465 34.25 -12.99 -25.23
C ARG A 465 34.67 -14.38 -25.71
N ALA A 466 33.86 -15.40 -25.42
CA ALA A 466 33.91 -16.69 -26.11
C ALA A 466 32.61 -16.87 -26.90
N VAL A 467 32.75 -16.98 -28.23
CA VAL A 467 31.64 -17.27 -29.15
C VAL A 467 31.58 -18.78 -29.35
N HIS A 468 30.42 -19.39 -29.11
CA HIS A 468 30.08 -20.70 -29.64
C HIS A 468 28.64 -20.65 -30.16
N GLY A 469 28.46 -21.04 -31.43
CA GLY A 469 27.15 -21.22 -32.04
C GLY A 469 26.94 -22.69 -32.42
N SER A 470 25.70 -23.04 -32.72
CA SER A 470 25.36 -24.29 -33.41
C SER A 470 24.01 -24.18 -34.13
N THR A 471 23.83 -25.03 -35.13
CA THR A 471 22.96 -24.82 -36.29
C THR A 471 21.66 -25.64 -36.26
N VAL A 472 20.57 -25.04 -36.75
CA VAL A 472 19.56 -25.57 -37.69
C VAL A 472 19.16 -27.06 -37.64
N ALA A 473 17.85 -27.31 -37.51
CA ALA A 473 17.14 -28.34 -38.27
C ALA A 473 15.66 -27.97 -38.48
N GLN A 474 15.16 -28.05 -39.72
CA GLN A 474 13.74 -27.99 -40.08
C GLN A 474 13.23 -29.40 -40.45
N GLY A 475 11.93 -29.66 -40.29
CA GLY A 475 11.27 -30.87 -40.78
C GLY A 475 9.79 -30.63 -41.10
N VAL A 476 9.32 -31.12 -42.24
CA VAL A 476 7.96 -30.92 -42.79
C VAL A 476 7.39 -32.24 -43.30
N ALA A 477 6.13 -32.55 -42.98
CA ALA A 477 5.27 -33.57 -43.62
C ALA A 477 3.79 -33.34 -43.19
N THR A 478 2.92 -32.74 -44.02
CA THR A 478 1.99 -33.34 -45.02
C THR A 478 0.76 -34.09 -44.46
N ALA A 479 -0.40 -33.89 -45.08
CA ALA A 479 -1.73 -34.36 -44.61
C ALA A 479 -2.59 -34.97 -45.75
N HIS A 480 -3.52 -35.86 -45.39
CA HIS A 480 -4.72 -36.33 -46.13
C HIS A 480 -5.64 -37.06 -45.10
N GLY A 481 -6.96 -37.28 -45.27
CA GLY A 481 -7.94 -37.01 -46.34
C GLY A 481 -9.38 -37.23 -45.80
N ALA A 482 -10.42 -37.02 -46.61
CA ALA A 482 -11.82 -36.83 -46.16
C ALA A 482 -12.78 -38.02 -46.42
N GLY A 483 -14.00 -37.95 -45.84
CA GLY A 483 -15.15 -38.81 -46.17
C GLY A 483 -16.45 -38.33 -45.50
N ALA A 484 -17.59 -38.35 -46.21
CA ALA A 484 -18.86 -37.74 -45.77
C ALA A 484 -20.09 -38.61 -46.14
N CYS A 485 -21.22 -38.43 -45.43
CA CYS A 485 -22.59 -38.70 -45.94
C CYS A 485 -23.69 -38.15 -44.99
N ASN A 486 -24.85 -37.82 -45.56
CA ASN A 486 -26.08 -37.22 -44.98
C ASN A 486 -27.23 -37.52 -45.98
N PRO A 487 -28.52 -37.11 -45.77
CA PRO A 487 -29.26 -36.67 -44.57
C PRO A 487 -30.29 -37.79 -44.23
N PRO A 488 -31.63 -37.63 -44.01
CA PRO A 488 -32.50 -36.55 -43.47
C PRO A 488 -33.24 -37.00 -42.16
N THR A 489 -34.25 -36.35 -41.54
CA THR A 489 -35.17 -35.26 -41.97
C THR A 489 -35.49 -34.26 -40.82
N GLN A 490 -36.77 -34.00 -40.51
CA GLN A 490 -37.32 -32.99 -39.58
C GLN A 490 -38.71 -33.46 -39.04
N PRO A 491 -39.38 -32.84 -38.02
CA PRO A 491 -39.36 -31.39 -37.71
C PRO A 491 -39.44 -30.91 -36.23
N SER A 492 -39.17 -29.62 -36.02
CA SER A 492 -40.02 -28.61 -35.32
C SER A 492 -39.28 -27.63 -34.37
N ALA A 493 -39.94 -26.48 -34.13
CA ALA A 493 -39.60 -25.36 -33.25
C ALA A 493 -38.40 -24.46 -33.65
N SER A 494 -38.63 -23.14 -33.54
CA SER A 494 -37.74 -22.08 -34.04
C SER A 494 -36.50 -21.88 -33.17
N VAL A 495 -35.35 -22.35 -33.66
CA VAL A 495 -34.03 -22.01 -33.13
C VAL A 495 -33.48 -20.81 -33.90
N VAL A 496 -32.95 -19.82 -33.18
CA VAL A 496 -32.19 -18.71 -33.80
C VAL A 496 -30.93 -19.29 -34.43
N ASP A 497 -30.82 -19.16 -35.75
CA ASP A 497 -29.67 -19.65 -36.51
C ASP A 497 -28.36 -18.99 -36.02
N ARG A 498 -27.39 -19.81 -35.61
CA ARG A 498 -26.05 -19.41 -35.18
C ARG A 498 -24.96 -20.08 -36.02
N SER A 499 -25.28 -20.63 -37.20
CA SER A 499 -24.35 -21.45 -37.99
C SER A 499 -23.20 -20.68 -38.66
N TYR A 500 -23.07 -19.37 -38.43
CA TYR A 500 -22.09 -18.50 -39.09
C TYR A 500 -20.89 -18.09 -38.20
N VAL A 501 -20.75 -18.61 -36.98
CA VAL A 501 -19.53 -18.41 -36.18
C VAL A 501 -18.61 -19.63 -36.32
N THR A 502 -17.66 -19.51 -37.25
CA THR A 502 -16.49 -20.41 -37.33
C THR A 502 -15.79 -20.46 -35.96
N LYS A 503 -15.47 -21.67 -35.48
CA LYS A 503 -15.02 -21.94 -34.09
C LYS A 503 -13.79 -21.13 -33.66
N ASN A 504 -14.01 -19.97 -33.05
CA ASN A 504 -13.04 -19.32 -32.19
C ASN A 504 -13.38 -19.65 -30.72
N VAL A 505 -12.43 -20.25 -30.03
CA VAL A 505 -12.53 -20.54 -28.59
C VAL A 505 -12.36 -19.23 -27.81
N ILE A 506 -13.28 -18.95 -26.87
CA ILE A 506 -13.18 -17.81 -25.96
C ILE A 506 -12.23 -18.22 -24.82
N ARG A 507 -11.02 -17.66 -24.82
CA ARG A 507 -9.99 -17.89 -23.79
C ARG A 507 -10.36 -17.13 -22.53
N VAL A 508 -10.39 -17.82 -21.39
CA VAL A 508 -10.83 -17.27 -20.10
C VAL A 508 -9.67 -17.20 -19.11
N ALA A 509 -9.52 -16.06 -18.43
CA ALA A 509 -8.78 -15.93 -17.18
C ALA A 509 -9.74 -15.93 -15.98
N GLU A 510 -9.52 -16.81 -15.01
CA GLU A 510 -10.31 -16.89 -13.77
C GLU A 510 -9.51 -16.30 -12.58
N LEU A 511 -9.87 -15.08 -12.17
CA LEU A 511 -9.28 -14.35 -11.03
C LEU A 511 -10.04 -14.66 -9.75
N PHE A 512 -9.33 -14.95 -8.66
CA PHE A 512 -9.93 -15.36 -7.38
C PHE A 512 -10.84 -16.58 -7.56
N ALA A 513 -10.31 -17.61 -8.24
CA ALA A 513 -11.07 -18.73 -8.77
C ALA A 513 -11.86 -19.54 -7.74
N GLY A 514 -11.50 -19.44 -6.45
CA GLY A 514 -12.08 -20.27 -5.40
C GLY A 514 -11.86 -21.76 -5.73
N VAL A 515 -12.96 -22.48 -5.97
CA VAL A 515 -12.96 -23.91 -6.36
C VAL A 515 -13.36 -24.14 -7.83
N GLY A 516 -13.34 -23.08 -8.66
CA GLY A 516 -13.53 -23.11 -10.12
C GLY A 516 -14.99 -23.06 -10.58
N GLY A 517 -15.77 -22.14 -10.03
CA GLY A 517 -17.20 -22.04 -10.30
C GLY A 517 -17.55 -21.46 -11.66
N PHE A 518 -16.83 -20.42 -12.07
CA PHE A 518 -17.00 -19.91 -13.43
C PHE A 518 -16.49 -20.92 -14.44
N ARG A 519 -15.37 -21.59 -14.16
CA ARG A 519 -14.86 -22.65 -15.03
C ARG A 519 -15.87 -23.78 -15.26
N LEU A 520 -16.47 -24.36 -14.20
CA LEU A 520 -17.51 -25.38 -14.38
C LEU A 520 -18.72 -24.82 -15.13
N GLY A 521 -19.20 -23.61 -14.77
CA GLY A 521 -20.35 -22.99 -15.43
C GLY A 521 -20.13 -22.66 -16.92
N LEU A 522 -18.86 -22.49 -17.35
CA LEU A 522 -18.50 -22.14 -18.72
C LEU A 522 -18.08 -23.35 -19.56
N GLU A 523 -17.14 -24.18 -19.08
CA GLU A 523 -16.64 -25.38 -19.77
C GLU A 523 -17.59 -26.59 -19.62
N GLY A 524 -18.54 -26.55 -18.69
CA GLY A 524 -19.37 -27.67 -18.30
C GLY A 524 -18.68 -28.61 -17.30
N TYR A 525 -19.35 -29.72 -16.99
CA TYR A 525 -18.82 -30.80 -16.15
C TYR A 525 -19.41 -32.13 -16.62
N SER A 526 -18.59 -33.17 -16.65
CA SER A 526 -19.04 -34.54 -16.93
C SER A 526 -18.12 -35.51 -16.23
N ASP A 527 -18.70 -36.47 -15.52
CA ASP A 527 -17.98 -37.47 -14.75
C ASP A 527 -18.73 -38.80 -14.88
N PRO A 528 -18.11 -39.84 -15.48
CA PRO A 528 -18.74 -41.16 -15.64
C PRO A 528 -19.13 -41.83 -14.30
N ALA A 529 -18.44 -41.50 -13.20
CA ALA A 529 -18.79 -42.01 -11.87
C ALA A 529 -20.02 -41.29 -11.28
N HIS A 530 -20.30 -40.06 -11.73
CA HIS A 530 -21.37 -39.20 -11.22
C HIS A 530 -22.18 -38.52 -12.35
N PRO A 531 -22.83 -39.30 -13.24
CA PRO A 531 -23.55 -38.77 -14.40
C PRO A 531 -24.69 -37.80 -14.02
N GLN A 532 -25.25 -37.91 -12.81
CA GLN A 532 -26.27 -37.00 -12.29
C GLN A 532 -25.80 -35.54 -12.10
N PHE A 533 -24.49 -35.28 -12.13
CA PHE A 533 -23.91 -33.94 -12.07
C PHE A 533 -23.50 -33.40 -13.44
N ALA A 534 -23.74 -34.16 -14.52
CA ALA A 534 -23.40 -33.73 -15.87
C ALA A 534 -24.09 -32.38 -16.21
N MET A 535 -23.27 -31.43 -16.65
CA MET A 535 -23.69 -30.08 -17.03
C MET A 535 -23.05 -29.74 -18.37
N PRO A 536 -23.84 -29.45 -19.42
CA PRO A 536 -23.29 -29.11 -20.72
C PRO A 536 -22.49 -27.80 -20.64
N SER A 537 -21.49 -27.67 -21.50
CA SER A 537 -20.76 -26.40 -21.67
C SER A 537 -21.70 -25.28 -22.10
N ALA A 538 -21.51 -24.07 -21.55
CA ALA A 538 -22.32 -22.90 -21.91
C ALA A 538 -21.96 -22.32 -23.29
N GLY A 539 -20.86 -22.77 -23.90
CA GLY A 539 -20.38 -22.28 -25.19
C GLY A 539 -18.94 -22.71 -25.50
N PRO A 540 -18.26 -22.08 -26.48
CA PRO A 540 -16.88 -22.41 -26.84
C PRO A 540 -15.86 -21.78 -25.86
N PHE A 541 -16.11 -21.85 -24.56
CA PHE A 541 -15.24 -21.28 -23.53
C PHE A 541 -14.09 -22.23 -23.16
N LYS A 542 -12.92 -21.68 -22.83
CA LYS A 542 -11.81 -22.44 -22.26
C LYS A 542 -11.03 -21.62 -21.25
N THR A 543 -10.97 -22.05 -19.99
CA THR A 543 -10.05 -21.45 -19.02
C THR A 543 -8.62 -21.87 -19.34
N ILE A 544 -7.79 -20.89 -19.70
CA ILE A 544 -6.37 -21.10 -20.03
C ILE A 544 -5.43 -20.52 -18.96
N TRP A 545 -5.97 -19.76 -18.01
CA TRP A 545 -5.21 -19.15 -16.93
C TRP A 545 -6.11 -18.94 -15.70
N ALA A 546 -5.60 -19.23 -14.51
CA ALA A 546 -6.36 -19.03 -13.27
C ALA A 546 -5.45 -18.64 -12.11
N ASN A 547 -5.98 -17.82 -11.21
CA ASN A 547 -5.31 -17.40 -9.98
C ASN A 547 -6.25 -17.54 -8.76
N GLN A 548 -5.74 -18.11 -7.67
CA GLN A 548 -6.43 -18.18 -6.39
C GLN A 548 -5.41 -18.23 -5.26
N TRP A 549 -5.57 -17.36 -4.26
CA TRP A 549 -4.69 -17.31 -3.09
C TRP A 549 -5.45 -16.91 -1.82
N GLU A 550 -5.23 -17.64 -0.73
CA GLU A 550 -5.86 -17.41 0.56
C GLU A 550 -4.87 -16.79 1.58
N PRO A 551 -5.18 -15.63 2.18
CA PRO A 551 -4.36 -15.07 3.26
C PRO A 551 -4.32 -16.03 4.48
N PRO A 552 -3.16 -16.24 5.13
CA PRO A 552 -1.91 -15.48 5.01
C PRO A 552 -0.88 -16.08 4.04
N GLY A 553 -1.26 -16.96 3.10
CA GLY A 553 -0.30 -17.55 2.14
C GLY A 553 0.45 -18.79 2.62
N THR A 554 0.16 -19.32 3.82
CA THR A 554 0.81 -20.54 4.31
C THR A 554 0.34 -21.78 3.55
N PRO A 555 1.20 -22.77 3.21
CA PRO A 555 0.81 -24.00 2.50
C PRO A 555 -0.31 -24.82 3.18
N THR A 556 -0.49 -24.66 4.48
CA THR A 556 -1.56 -25.28 5.28
C THR A 556 -2.92 -24.57 5.18
N ARG A 557 -3.00 -23.40 4.52
CA ARG A 557 -4.22 -22.57 4.38
C ARG A 557 -4.42 -22.13 2.93
N GLN A 558 -4.50 -23.09 2.02
CA GLN A 558 -4.82 -22.92 0.60
C GLN A 558 -5.85 -24.00 0.21
N PHE A 559 -7.01 -24.01 0.86
CA PHE A 559 -8.02 -25.05 0.68
C PHE A 559 -8.69 -24.96 -0.69
N ALA A 560 -9.05 -23.75 -1.11
CA ALA A 560 -9.72 -23.51 -2.38
C ALA A 560 -8.79 -23.87 -3.56
N ALA A 561 -7.53 -23.46 -3.48
CA ALA A 561 -6.51 -23.76 -4.49
C ALA A 561 -6.24 -25.28 -4.61
N LYS A 562 -6.22 -26.02 -3.48
CA LYS A 562 -6.06 -27.48 -3.49
C LYS A 562 -7.24 -28.16 -4.18
N CYS A 563 -8.48 -27.82 -3.80
CA CYS A 563 -9.68 -28.35 -4.45
C CYS A 563 -9.76 -28.02 -5.94
N TYR A 564 -9.24 -26.86 -6.36
CA TYR A 564 -9.15 -26.50 -7.77
C TYR A 564 -8.17 -27.41 -8.52
N ARG A 565 -6.95 -27.57 -7.99
CA ARG A 565 -5.90 -28.39 -8.61
C ARG A 565 -6.24 -29.88 -8.65
N GLU A 566 -6.80 -30.40 -7.57
CA GLU A 566 -7.29 -31.79 -7.49
C GLU A 566 -8.34 -32.08 -8.57
N ARG A 567 -9.18 -31.10 -8.92
CA ARG A 567 -10.21 -31.21 -9.95
C ARG A 567 -9.71 -30.98 -11.38
N PHE A 568 -8.76 -30.07 -11.58
CA PHE A 568 -8.39 -29.56 -12.91
C PHE A 568 -6.93 -29.79 -13.32
N GLY A 569 -6.13 -30.46 -12.48
CA GLY A 569 -4.68 -30.69 -12.66
C GLY A 569 -3.81 -29.72 -11.84
N GLU A 570 -2.63 -30.14 -11.42
CA GLU A 570 -1.75 -29.35 -10.53
C GLU A 570 -1.32 -28.00 -11.15
N ASP A 571 -0.99 -28.00 -12.44
CA ASP A 571 -0.56 -26.81 -13.19
C ASP A 571 -1.72 -25.89 -13.61
N SER A 572 -2.98 -26.24 -13.29
CA SER A 572 -4.16 -25.47 -13.71
C SER A 572 -4.35 -24.13 -13.01
N LEU A 573 -3.53 -23.81 -11.99
CA LEU A 573 -3.74 -22.69 -11.08
C LEU A 573 -2.44 -22.09 -10.53
N ILE A 574 -2.29 -20.78 -10.68
CA ILE A 574 -1.29 -19.97 -9.98
C ILE A 574 -1.77 -19.70 -8.54
N ASN A 575 -1.09 -20.28 -7.55
CA ASN A 575 -1.41 -20.13 -6.13
C ASN A 575 -0.50 -19.11 -5.41
N GLU A 576 -0.57 -17.85 -5.85
CA GLU A 576 0.20 -16.72 -5.28
C GLU A 576 -0.67 -15.45 -5.29
N ASP A 577 -0.36 -14.48 -4.42
CA ASP A 577 -1.01 -13.18 -4.36
C ASP A 577 -0.96 -12.49 -5.73
N ILE A 578 -2.13 -12.18 -6.29
CA ILE A 578 -2.30 -11.51 -7.59
C ILE A 578 -1.48 -10.22 -7.72
N ASN A 579 -1.22 -9.51 -6.61
CA ASN A 579 -0.36 -8.31 -6.63
C ASN A 579 1.06 -8.67 -7.09
N LYS A 580 1.64 -9.75 -6.55
CA LYS A 580 2.98 -10.23 -6.91
C LYS A 580 3.00 -10.78 -8.33
N VAL A 581 1.94 -11.49 -8.73
CA VAL A 581 1.81 -12.05 -10.09
C VAL A 581 1.80 -10.91 -11.13
N LEU A 582 1.05 -9.83 -10.86
CA LEU A 582 1.04 -8.64 -11.72
C LEU A 582 2.34 -7.83 -11.62
N ASP A 583 2.96 -7.73 -10.45
CA ASP A 583 4.30 -7.11 -10.29
C ASP A 583 5.36 -7.86 -11.11
N ALA A 584 5.33 -9.20 -11.14
CA ALA A 584 6.24 -10.05 -11.91
C ALA A 584 5.99 -9.95 -13.43
N TYR A 585 4.73 -9.89 -13.86
CA TYR A 585 4.38 -9.69 -15.28
C TYR A 585 4.82 -8.31 -15.79
N GLU A 586 4.59 -7.23 -15.02
CA GLU A 586 5.08 -5.90 -15.37
C GLU A 586 6.63 -5.80 -15.34
N ALA A 587 7.30 -6.63 -14.55
CA ALA A 587 8.76 -6.77 -14.54
C ALA A 587 9.32 -7.69 -15.65
N GLY A 588 8.45 -8.32 -16.46
CA GLY A 588 8.85 -9.25 -17.53
C GLY A 588 9.45 -10.57 -17.03
N THR A 589 9.26 -10.93 -15.75
CA THR A 589 9.81 -12.17 -15.16
C THR A 589 8.87 -13.37 -15.28
N ILE A 590 7.59 -13.14 -15.58
CA ILE A 590 6.62 -14.15 -15.99
C ILE A 590 5.83 -13.64 -17.20
N ASP A 591 5.25 -14.55 -17.98
CA ASP A 591 4.21 -14.22 -18.95
C ASP A 591 2.81 -14.53 -18.40
N ILE A 592 1.81 -13.78 -18.87
CA ILE A 592 0.39 -14.02 -18.66
C ILE A 592 -0.26 -14.02 -20.05
N PRO A 593 -0.85 -15.13 -20.51
CA PRO A 593 -1.39 -15.22 -21.85
C PRO A 593 -2.51 -14.20 -22.10
N ASP A 594 -2.70 -13.84 -23.36
CA ASP A 594 -3.88 -13.06 -23.75
C ASP A 594 -5.16 -13.90 -23.64
N VAL A 595 -6.21 -13.24 -23.15
CA VAL A 595 -7.52 -13.84 -22.89
C VAL A 595 -8.62 -12.94 -23.42
N ASP A 596 -9.70 -13.55 -23.89
CA ASP A 596 -10.84 -12.86 -24.50
C ASP A 596 -11.91 -12.52 -23.43
N MET A 597 -11.89 -13.24 -22.30
CA MET A 597 -12.80 -13.07 -21.18
C MET A 597 -12.08 -13.15 -19.83
N VAL A 598 -12.49 -12.31 -18.86
CA VAL A 598 -12.06 -12.37 -17.46
C VAL A 598 -13.25 -12.68 -16.56
N VAL A 599 -13.10 -13.62 -15.63
CA VAL A 599 -14.14 -13.98 -14.65
C VAL A 599 -13.59 -13.98 -13.23
N GLY A 600 -14.42 -13.75 -12.21
CA GLY A 600 -13.94 -13.79 -10.83
C GLY A 600 -14.90 -13.40 -9.72
N GLY A 601 -14.63 -13.92 -8.51
CA GLY A 601 -15.41 -13.65 -7.29
C GLY A 601 -14.53 -13.02 -6.20
N PHE A 602 -14.52 -11.68 -6.13
CA PHE A 602 -13.63 -10.93 -5.23
C PHE A 602 -14.34 -10.52 -3.92
N PRO A 603 -13.69 -10.54 -2.76
CA PRO A 603 -14.34 -10.23 -1.48
C PRO A 603 -14.76 -8.76 -1.39
N CYS A 604 -15.94 -8.54 -0.83
CA CYS A 604 -16.50 -7.21 -0.55
C CYS A 604 -15.76 -6.54 0.63
N GLN A 605 -14.91 -5.57 0.32
CA GLN A 605 -14.22 -4.70 1.28
C GLN A 605 -14.48 -3.24 0.89
N ASP A 606 -14.46 -2.28 1.82
CA ASP A 606 -14.72 -0.87 1.48
C ASP A 606 -13.69 -0.34 0.45
N TYR A 607 -14.16 0.12 -0.71
CA TYR A 607 -13.30 0.47 -1.84
C TYR A 607 -12.85 1.94 -1.76
N SER A 608 -11.75 2.21 -1.06
CA SER A 608 -11.14 3.55 -1.09
C SER A 608 -10.36 3.78 -2.38
N VAL A 609 -10.79 4.73 -3.19
CA VAL A 609 -9.98 5.30 -4.28
C VAL A 609 -9.00 6.31 -3.71
N ALA A 610 -7.82 6.39 -4.30
CA ALA A 610 -7.00 7.59 -4.20
C ALA A 610 -6.63 8.05 -5.63
N LYS A 611 -6.66 9.37 -5.84
CA LYS A 611 -5.78 10.01 -6.82
C LYS A 611 -4.89 11.04 -6.13
N PRO A 612 -3.70 11.33 -6.70
CA PRO A 612 -2.64 11.98 -5.96
C PRO A 612 -2.91 13.46 -5.73
N LEU A 613 -2.06 14.11 -4.93
CA LEU A 613 -2.03 15.56 -4.70
C LEU A 613 -1.88 16.42 -5.99
N SER A 614 -1.79 15.76 -7.14
CA SER A 614 -2.38 16.27 -8.37
C SER A 614 -2.69 15.15 -9.38
N GLN A 615 -3.92 15.16 -9.91
CA GLN A 615 -4.41 14.34 -11.02
C GLN A 615 -3.56 14.51 -12.32
N ALA A 616 -3.36 13.53 -13.19
CA ALA A 616 -3.71 12.10 -13.15
C ALA A 616 -2.85 11.30 -14.15
N SER A 617 -2.55 10.04 -13.82
CA SER A 617 -2.18 8.97 -14.77
C SER A 617 -2.12 7.64 -14.00
N GLY A 618 -3.22 6.89 -13.99
CA GLY A 618 -3.41 5.71 -13.14
C GLY A 618 -4.13 6.03 -11.82
N ILE A 619 -5.27 5.36 -11.63
CA ILE A 619 -5.94 5.29 -10.33
C ILE A 619 -5.18 4.26 -9.50
N VAL A 620 -4.68 4.64 -8.32
CA VAL A 620 -3.97 3.72 -7.42
C VAL A 620 -4.81 3.57 -6.16
N GLY A 621 -5.58 2.49 -6.12
CA GLY A 621 -6.31 2.09 -4.93
C GLY A 621 -5.39 1.66 -3.78
N LYS A 622 -6.00 1.42 -2.62
CA LYS A 622 -5.32 0.84 -1.46
C LYS A 622 -4.77 -0.55 -1.80
N LYS A 623 -3.46 -0.76 -1.67
CA LYS A 623 -2.83 -2.09 -1.82
C LYS A 623 -3.57 -3.09 -0.93
N GLY A 624 -3.96 -4.24 -1.51
CA GLY A 624 -4.72 -5.29 -0.83
C GLY A 624 -6.25 -5.22 -0.94
N VAL A 625 -6.82 -4.23 -1.65
CA VAL A 625 -8.25 -4.23 -2.00
C VAL A 625 -8.43 -4.80 -3.41
N LEU A 626 -8.89 -6.06 -3.48
CA LEU A 626 -8.78 -6.94 -4.66
C LEU A 626 -9.50 -6.48 -5.94
N TRP A 627 -10.40 -5.50 -5.88
CA TRP A 627 -10.95 -4.85 -7.09
C TRP A 627 -9.85 -4.17 -7.91
N TRP A 628 -8.88 -3.54 -7.26
CA TRP A 628 -7.82 -2.81 -7.96
C TRP A 628 -6.90 -3.74 -8.74
N ASP A 629 -6.79 -4.99 -8.31
CA ASP A 629 -6.04 -6.03 -9.00
C ASP A 629 -6.78 -6.50 -10.27
N ILE A 630 -8.11 -6.61 -10.25
CA ILE A 630 -8.93 -6.83 -11.46
C ILE A 630 -8.76 -5.65 -12.42
N TYR A 631 -8.92 -4.42 -11.93
CA TYR A 631 -8.77 -3.21 -12.75
C TYR A 631 -7.35 -3.10 -13.35
N ARG A 632 -6.31 -3.44 -12.57
CA ARG A 632 -4.91 -3.49 -13.02
C ARG A 632 -4.72 -4.58 -14.08
N PHE A 633 -5.23 -5.80 -13.87
CA PHE A 633 -5.17 -6.90 -14.84
C PHE A 633 -5.83 -6.50 -16.17
N LEU A 634 -7.07 -5.98 -16.14
CA LEU A 634 -7.80 -5.56 -17.34
C LEU A 634 -7.06 -4.46 -18.11
N ARG A 635 -6.47 -3.49 -17.41
CA ARG A 635 -5.66 -2.41 -18.01
C ARG A 635 -4.36 -2.93 -18.63
N LEU A 636 -3.68 -3.89 -17.98
CA LEU A 636 -2.41 -4.43 -18.45
C LEU A 636 -2.58 -5.36 -19.65
N LYS A 637 -3.58 -6.25 -19.61
CA LYS A 637 -3.86 -7.15 -20.71
C LYS A 637 -4.51 -6.42 -21.89
N ASN A 638 -5.52 -5.56 -21.63
CA ASN A 638 -6.26 -4.76 -22.62
C ASN A 638 -6.96 -5.54 -23.76
N THR A 639 -6.66 -6.83 -23.90
CA THR A 639 -7.21 -7.83 -24.82
C THR A 639 -8.56 -8.44 -24.42
N PRO A 640 -8.98 -8.51 -23.13
CA PRO A 640 -10.31 -9.01 -22.80
C PRO A 640 -11.40 -8.16 -23.43
N ARG A 641 -12.35 -8.80 -24.12
CA ARG A 641 -13.59 -8.16 -24.59
C ARG A 641 -14.69 -8.27 -23.53
N TYR A 642 -14.71 -9.38 -22.79
CA TYR A 642 -15.78 -9.71 -21.86
C TYR A 642 -15.27 -9.79 -20.42
N VAL A 643 -16.07 -9.35 -19.45
CA VAL A 643 -15.80 -9.56 -18.02
C VAL A 643 -17.08 -10.04 -17.34
N LEU A 644 -17.01 -11.05 -16.47
CA LEU A 644 -18.14 -11.51 -15.66
C LEU A 644 -17.73 -11.73 -14.19
N LEU A 645 -18.22 -10.89 -13.30
CA LEU A 645 -17.87 -10.92 -11.87
C LEU A 645 -19.05 -11.27 -10.96
N GLU A 646 -18.79 -11.95 -9.85
CA GLU A 646 -19.73 -12.17 -8.74
C GLU A 646 -19.31 -11.34 -7.52
N ASN A 647 -20.27 -10.71 -6.85
CA ASN A 647 -20.07 -10.17 -5.51
C ASN A 647 -21.36 -10.19 -4.67
N VAL A 648 -21.25 -9.94 -3.36
CA VAL A 648 -22.43 -9.79 -2.50
C VAL A 648 -23.25 -8.57 -2.91
N ASP A 649 -24.58 -8.68 -2.83
CA ASP A 649 -25.54 -7.62 -3.18
C ASP A 649 -25.33 -6.30 -2.39
N ARG A 650 -24.71 -6.39 -1.20
CA ARG A 650 -24.31 -5.23 -0.40
C ARG A 650 -23.36 -4.28 -1.14
N LEU A 651 -22.63 -4.74 -2.16
CA LEU A 651 -21.74 -3.92 -2.98
C LEU A 651 -22.45 -2.69 -3.56
N LEU A 652 -23.68 -2.86 -4.05
CA LEU A 652 -24.53 -1.79 -4.60
C LEU A 652 -24.86 -0.68 -3.57
N LYS A 653 -24.64 -0.94 -2.28
CA LYS A 653 -24.97 -0.07 -1.13
C LYS A 653 -23.74 0.33 -0.30
N SER A 654 -22.55 0.00 -0.78
CA SER A 654 -21.25 0.15 -0.08
C SER A 654 -20.61 1.53 -0.34
N PRO A 655 -19.84 2.08 0.62
CA PRO A 655 -19.71 1.67 2.02
C PRO A 655 -20.94 2.07 2.85
N ALA A 656 -20.95 1.68 4.13
CA ALA A 656 -22.02 2.07 5.05
C ALA A 656 -22.11 3.59 5.30
N SER A 657 -20.98 4.30 5.18
CA SER A 657 -20.85 5.75 5.39
C SER A 657 -21.27 6.62 4.20
N GLN A 658 -21.34 6.07 2.98
CA GLN A 658 -21.54 6.84 1.75
C GLN A 658 -22.20 5.97 0.67
N ARG A 659 -23.53 5.98 0.59
CA ARG A 659 -24.27 4.88 -0.05
C ARG A 659 -24.08 4.80 -1.56
N GLY A 660 -23.53 3.66 -2.01
CA GLY A 660 -23.37 3.30 -3.42
C GLY A 660 -22.07 3.78 -4.07
N ARG A 661 -21.26 4.57 -3.35
CA ARG A 661 -19.96 5.08 -3.81
C ARG A 661 -19.08 4.00 -4.43
N ASP A 662 -18.94 2.87 -3.74
CA ASP A 662 -18.04 1.79 -4.14
C ASP A 662 -18.43 1.14 -5.47
N PHE A 663 -19.73 1.03 -5.73
CA PHE A 663 -20.21 0.52 -7.01
C PHE A 663 -20.07 1.56 -8.14
N ALA A 664 -20.28 2.85 -7.85
CA ALA A 664 -19.99 3.92 -8.81
C ALA A 664 -18.49 3.99 -9.19
N ILE A 665 -17.59 3.70 -8.25
CA ILE A 665 -16.15 3.57 -8.49
C ILE A 665 -15.87 2.43 -9.47
N ILE A 666 -16.47 1.25 -9.26
CA ILE A 666 -16.32 0.07 -10.13
C ILE A 666 -16.81 0.38 -11.56
N LEU A 667 -18.01 0.95 -11.69
CA LEU A 667 -18.60 1.34 -12.96
C LEU A 667 -17.76 2.40 -13.71
N SER A 668 -17.27 3.41 -13.00
CA SER A 668 -16.42 4.47 -13.56
C SER A 668 -15.05 3.93 -14.02
N CYS A 669 -14.48 2.96 -13.28
CA CYS A 669 -13.31 2.21 -13.73
C CYS A 669 -13.59 1.42 -15.03
N PHE A 670 -14.70 0.69 -15.14
CA PHE A 670 -15.09 0.01 -16.37
C PHE A 670 -15.24 0.97 -17.56
N ALA A 671 -15.96 2.09 -17.36
CA ALA A 671 -16.13 3.12 -18.38
C ALA A 671 -14.78 3.70 -18.86
N SER A 672 -13.83 3.92 -17.94
CA SER A 672 -12.48 4.41 -18.26
C SER A 672 -11.61 3.45 -19.10
N LEU A 673 -12.01 2.18 -19.20
CA LEU A 673 -11.38 1.16 -20.05
C LEU A 673 -12.20 0.82 -21.31
N GLY A 674 -13.28 1.57 -21.59
CA GLY A 674 -14.15 1.37 -22.75
C GLY A 674 -15.20 0.26 -22.60
N TYR A 675 -15.53 -0.16 -21.38
CA TYR A 675 -16.56 -1.17 -21.15
C TYR A 675 -17.94 -0.53 -20.91
N ALA A 676 -18.95 -1.06 -21.60
CA ALA A 676 -20.34 -1.00 -21.19
C ALA A 676 -20.64 -2.11 -20.18
N VAL A 677 -21.58 -1.92 -19.25
CA VAL A 677 -21.81 -2.82 -18.11
C VAL A 677 -23.30 -3.12 -17.94
N GLU A 678 -23.63 -4.37 -17.68
CA GLU A 678 -24.90 -4.83 -17.11
C GLU A 678 -24.66 -5.34 -15.67
N TRP A 679 -25.59 -5.12 -14.75
CA TRP A 679 -25.59 -5.82 -13.47
C TRP A 679 -26.98 -6.29 -13.05
N ARG A 680 -27.00 -7.36 -12.25
CA ARG A 680 -28.23 -7.89 -11.67
C ARG A 680 -27.98 -8.59 -10.35
N VAL A 681 -28.82 -8.31 -9.37
CA VAL A 681 -28.94 -9.09 -8.15
C VAL A 681 -29.79 -10.32 -8.45
N VAL A 682 -29.15 -11.48 -8.38
CA VAL A 682 -29.73 -12.80 -8.64
C VAL A 682 -29.75 -13.57 -7.32
N ASN A 683 -30.88 -14.18 -6.98
CA ASN A 683 -30.98 -15.17 -5.92
C ASN A 683 -31.31 -16.52 -6.57
N ALA A 684 -30.43 -17.51 -6.41
CA ALA A 684 -30.58 -18.79 -7.12
C ALA A 684 -31.93 -19.48 -6.85
N ALA A 685 -32.49 -19.34 -5.65
CA ALA A 685 -33.81 -19.85 -5.29
C ALA A 685 -34.97 -19.26 -6.09
N ASP A 686 -34.85 -18.03 -6.61
CA ASP A 686 -35.90 -17.42 -7.44
C ASP A 686 -35.99 -18.11 -8.81
N TYR A 687 -34.91 -18.77 -9.24
CA TYR A 687 -34.76 -19.56 -10.47
C TYR A 687 -34.71 -21.08 -10.19
N GLY A 688 -35.41 -21.51 -9.14
CA GLY A 688 -35.67 -22.91 -8.85
C GLY A 688 -34.59 -23.70 -8.12
N PHE A 689 -33.45 -23.11 -7.75
CA PHE A 689 -32.40 -23.81 -7.00
C PHE A 689 -32.76 -23.99 -5.51
N PRO A 690 -32.32 -25.09 -4.86
CA PRO A 690 -32.64 -25.41 -3.47
C PRO A 690 -31.89 -24.54 -2.43
N GLN A 691 -31.28 -23.43 -2.82
CA GLN A 691 -30.50 -22.55 -1.94
C GLN A 691 -30.76 -21.05 -2.22
N LYS A 692 -31.12 -20.31 -1.18
CA LYS A 692 -31.17 -18.84 -1.14
C LYS A 692 -29.73 -18.30 -1.14
N ARG A 693 -29.25 -17.93 -2.32
CA ARG A 693 -27.86 -17.47 -2.58
C ARG A 693 -27.90 -16.17 -3.39
N ARG A 694 -28.26 -15.07 -2.72
CA ARG A 694 -28.36 -13.73 -3.34
C ARG A 694 -26.98 -13.10 -3.60
N ARG A 695 -26.72 -12.66 -4.83
CA ARG A 695 -25.49 -11.98 -5.28
C ARG A 695 -25.75 -10.98 -6.39
N VAL A 696 -24.89 -9.96 -6.50
CA VAL A 696 -24.81 -9.16 -7.73
C VAL A 696 -23.83 -9.82 -8.70
N TYR A 697 -24.31 -10.07 -9.91
CA TYR A 697 -23.46 -10.37 -11.07
C TYR A 697 -23.21 -9.06 -11.83
N ILE A 698 -22.01 -8.92 -12.40
CA ILE A 698 -21.61 -7.77 -13.21
C ILE A 698 -21.02 -8.32 -14.52
N TYR A 699 -21.67 -8.05 -15.64
CA TYR A 699 -21.19 -8.35 -16.98
C TYR A 699 -20.69 -7.05 -17.61
N ALA A 700 -19.48 -7.06 -18.15
CA ALA A 700 -18.93 -5.91 -18.87
C ALA A 700 -18.48 -6.34 -20.26
N GLU A 701 -18.79 -5.51 -21.26
CA GLU A 701 -18.41 -5.72 -22.65
C GLU A 701 -17.69 -4.49 -23.19
N LYS A 702 -16.49 -4.70 -23.74
CA LYS A 702 -15.72 -3.65 -24.41
C LYS A 702 -16.28 -3.48 -25.83
N THR A 703 -17.04 -2.41 -26.04
CA THR A 703 -17.74 -2.15 -27.30
C THR A 703 -17.97 -0.66 -27.54
N ASP A 704 -17.78 -0.24 -28.78
CA ASP A 704 -18.11 1.10 -29.29
C ASP A 704 -19.56 1.19 -29.81
N GLU A 705 -20.30 0.07 -29.85
CA GLU A 705 -21.71 0.02 -30.23
C GLU A 705 -22.57 0.75 -29.19
N ALA A 706 -23.31 1.77 -29.62
CA ALA A 706 -24.18 2.54 -28.73
C ALA A 706 -25.35 1.69 -28.22
N TRP A 707 -25.47 1.53 -26.90
CA TRP A 707 -26.56 0.81 -26.26
C TRP A 707 -27.76 1.73 -26.00
N ASP A 708 -28.94 1.32 -26.46
CA ASP A 708 -30.18 1.75 -25.81
C ASP A 708 -30.23 1.14 -24.41
N LEU A 709 -30.07 1.96 -23.38
CA LEU A 709 -30.03 1.49 -22.00
C LEU A 709 -31.37 0.91 -21.52
N ALA A 710 -32.50 1.34 -22.09
CA ALA A 710 -33.83 0.82 -21.72
C ALA A 710 -34.07 -0.54 -22.34
N ASP A 711 -33.78 -0.69 -23.63
CA ASP A 711 -33.86 -2.01 -24.28
C ASP A 711 -32.87 -2.98 -23.65
N ARG A 712 -31.60 -2.55 -23.45
CA ARG A 712 -30.56 -3.41 -22.87
C ARG A 712 -30.87 -3.91 -21.46
N MET A 713 -31.59 -3.15 -20.63
CA MET A 713 -31.99 -3.62 -19.30
C MET A 713 -32.97 -4.81 -19.34
N THR A 714 -33.76 -4.91 -20.41
CA THR A 714 -34.82 -5.92 -20.58
C THR A 714 -34.51 -7.00 -21.62
N ARG A 715 -33.57 -6.74 -22.55
CA ARG A 715 -33.12 -7.67 -23.60
C ARG A 715 -31.62 -7.94 -23.64
N GLY A 716 -30.84 -7.37 -22.71
CA GLY A 716 -29.40 -7.62 -22.59
C GLY A 716 -29.04 -9.04 -22.19
N VAL A 717 -27.73 -9.32 -22.08
CA VAL A 717 -27.20 -10.67 -21.82
C VAL A 717 -27.79 -11.27 -20.54
N MET A 718 -27.85 -10.49 -19.46
CA MET A 718 -28.43 -10.96 -18.19
C MET A 718 -29.95 -11.16 -18.27
N ALA A 719 -30.65 -10.39 -19.09
CA ALA A 719 -32.10 -10.48 -19.23
C ALA A 719 -32.53 -11.71 -20.05
N GLN A 720 -31.76 -12.06 -21.08
CA GLN A 720 -31.96 -13.29 -21.84
C GLN A 720 -31.62 -14.55 -21.02
N ALA A 721 -30.54 -14.51 -20.24
CA ALA A 721 -30.11 -15.65 -19.43
C ALA A 721 -30.97 -15.89 -18.19
N LEU A 722 -31.55 -14.83 -17.62
CA LEU A 722 -32.35 -14.86 -16.39
C LEU A 722 -33.60 -13.98 -16.59
N PRO A 723 -34.72 -14.53 -17.11
CA PRO A 723 -35.88 -13.72 -17.49
C PRO A 723 -36.54 -12.99 -16.32
N VAL A 724 -37.14 -11.84 -16.62
CA VAL A 724 -37.61 -10.84 -15.65
C VAL A 724 -38.74 -9.98 -16.23
N LYS A 725 -39.61 -9.46 -15.35
CA LYS A 725 -40.54 -8.37 -15.65
C LYS A 725 -40.05 -7.08 -14.97
N PRO A 726 -40.11 -5.92 -15.63
CA PRO A 726 -39.87 -4.64 -14.97
C PRO A 726 -40.91 -4.42 -13.85
N GLU A 727 -40.46 -4.10 -12.63
CA GLU A 727 -41.33 -3.78 -11.49
C GLU A 727 -41.67 -2.29 -11.45
N VAL A 728 -40.71 -1.44 -11.82
CA VAL A 728 -40.76 0.02 -11.74
C VAL A 728 -40.05 0.61 -12.95
N ASP A 729 -40.52 1.76 -13.45
CA ASP A 729 -39.82 2.54 -14.47
C ASP A 729 -38.36 2.79 -14.07
N PRO A 730 -37.39 2.48 -14.96
CA PRO A 730 -35.99 2.58 -14.61
C PRO A 730 -35.52 4.04 -14.55
N VAL A 731 -34.71 4.36 -13.54
CA VAL A 731 -34.21 5.71 -13.28
C VAL A 731 -32.83 5.89 -13.92
N GLY A 732 -32.69 6.95 -14.72
CA GLY A 732 -31.42 7.36 -15.32
C GLY A 732 -30.65 8.37 -14.46
N PHE A 733 -29.32 8.24 -14.40
CA PHE A 733 -28.41 9.26 -13.87
C PHE A 733 -27.00 9.11 -14.44
N THR A 734 -26.12 10.08 -14.22
CA THR A 734 -24.69 9.97 -14.56
C THR A 734 -23.83 9.75 -13.32
N ILE A 735 -22.76 8.97 -13.48
CA ILE A 735 -21.66 8.88 -12.50
C ILE A 735 -20.47 9.73 -12.96
N PRO A 736 -19.62 10.24 -12.05
CA PRO A 736 -18.37 10.86 -12.44
C PRO A 736 -17.46 9.93 -13.27
N ALA A 737 -16.78 10.49 -14.27
CA ALA A 737 -15.85 9.75 -15.13
C ALA A 737 -14.47 9.50 -14.49
N ASP A 738 -14.14 10.23 -13.41
CA ASP A 738 -13.02 9.88 -12.55
C ASP A 738 -13.50 9.07 -11.33
N PRO A 739 -13.05 7.83 -11.13
CA PRO A 739 -13.34 7.06 -9.92
C PRO A 739 -12.98 7.77 -8.61
N TYR A 740 -11.99 8.69 -8.62
CA TYR A 740 -11.71 9.53 -7.44
C TYR A 740 -12.79 10.58 -7.20
N GLU A 741 -13.37 11.17 -8.24
CA GLU A 741 -14.53 12.04 -8.09
C GLU A 741 -15.77 11.25 -7.64
N CYS A 742 -15.94 10.00 -8.09
CA CYS A 742 -16.90 9.07 -7.51
C CYS A 742 -16.66 8.87 -6.01
N SER A 743 -15.40 8.72 -5.55
CA SER A 743 -15.12 8.50 -4.14
C SER A 743 -15.43 9.68 -3.25
N GLU A 744 -15.16 10.91 -3.71
CA GLU A 744 -15.46 12.11 -2.93
C GLU A 744 -16.94 12.50 -2.99
N SER A 745 -17.58 12.45 -4.16
CA SER A 745 -18.92 13.06 -4.35
C SER A 745 -20.08 12.07 -4.36
N PHE A 746 -19.92 10.86 -4.91
CA PHE A 746 -21.05 10.00 -5.19
C PHE A 746 -21.64 9.41 -3.90
N GLY A 747 -22.93 9.61 -3.66
CA GLY A 747 -23.63 9.11 -2.47
C GLY A 747 -23.28 9.84 -1.17
N MET A 748 -22.57 10.97 -1.21
CA MET A 748 -22.34 11.80 -0.02
C MET A 748 -23.67 12.28 0.58
N GLY A 749 -23.84 12.11 1.89
CA GLY A 749 -25.07 12.42 2.63
C GLY A 749 -26.30 11.53 2.29
N ALA A 750 -26.20 10.62 1.34
CA ALA A 750 -27.33 9.83 0.87
C ALA A 750 -27.72 8.73 1.87
N LYS A 751 -28.98 8.74 2.34
CA LYS A 751 -29.52 7.73 3.27
C LYS A 751 -29.72 6.34 2.62
N ARG A 752 -29.84 6.29 1.29
CA ARG A 752 -30.01 5.08 0.47
C ARG A 752 -29.10 5.16 -0.75
N SER A 753 -28.78 4.01 -1.35
CA SER A 753 -28.05 3.98 -2.63
C SER A 753 -28.96 4.46 -3.77
N ARG A 754 -28.35 4.99 -4.84
CA ARG A 754 -29.05 5.28 -6.10
C ARG A 754 -29.13 4.05 -7.02
N PHE A 755 -28.34 3.02 -6.76
CA PHE A 755 -28.35 1.77 -7.53
C PHE A 755 -29.41 0.81 -6.98
N GLU A 756 -30.27 0.32 -7.89
CA GLU A 756 -31.28 -0.69 -7.62
C GLU A 756 -30.78 -2.10 -8.01
N THR A 757 -31.64 -3.11 -7.84
CA THR A 757 -31.28 -4.53 -7.99
C THR A 757 -30.84 -4.92 -9.41
N ALA A 758 -31.14 -4.12 -10.44
CA ALA A 758 -30.55 -4.29 -11.75
C ALA A 758 -30.24 -2.96 -12.42
N GLY A 759 -29.38 -2.98 -13.42
CA GLY A 759 -29.14 -1.82 -14.24
C GLY A 759 -28.10 -2.04 -15.32
N VAL A 760 -27.88 -0.99 -16.09
CA VAL A 760 -26.93 -0.91 -17.20
C VAL A 760 -26.18 0.41 -17.18
N MET A 761 -24.99 0.43 -17.77
CA MET A 761 -24.20 1.64 -17.93
C MET A 761 -23.41 1.62 -19.25
N GLN A 762 -23.40 2.73 -19.97
CA GLN A 762 -22.40 3.00 -21.01
C GLN A 762 -21.93 4.45 -20.93
N GLY A 763 -20.62 4.70 -21.08
CA GLY A 763 -20.05 6.06 -21.07
C GLY A 763 -20.42 6.88 -19.82
N CYS A 764 -20.40 6.26 -18.63
CA CYS A 764 -20.83 6.83 -17.35
C CYS A 764 -22.31 7.26 -17.25
N LYS A 765 -23.14 7.05 -18.28
CA LYS A 765 -24.60 7.12 -18.20
C LYS A 765 -25.10 5.80 -17.62
N VAL A 766 -25.82 5.88 -16.51
CA VAL A 766 -26.41 4.76 -15.79
C VAL A 766 -27.91 4.78 -15.99
N MET A 767 -28.51 3.60 -16.16
CA MET A 767 -29.94 3.41 -15.90
C MET A 767 -30.14 2.19 -15.00
N THR A 768 -31.02 2.30 -14.00
CA THR A 768 -31.21 1.25 -12.98
C THR A 768 -32.65 1.15 -12.52
N GLY A 769 -33.11 -0.05 -12.20
CA GLY A 769 -34.48 -0.30 -11.77
C GLY A 769 -34.58 -1.57 -10.93
N ARG A 770 -35.78 -1.82 -10.41
CA ARG A 770 -36.12 -3.10 -9.81
C ARG A 770 -36.85 -3.99 -10.80
N LEU A 771 -36.51 -5.26 -10.77
CA LEU A 771 -36.99 -6.28 -11.69
C LEU A 771 -37.56 -7.43 -10.86
N ASN A 772 -38.75 -7.89 -11.22
CA ASN A 772 -39.35 -9.11 -10.71
C ASN A 772 -38.83 -10.29 -11.53
N VAL A 773 -38.53 -11.41 -10.88
CA VAL A 773 -38.08 -12.63 -11.57
C VAL A 773 -39.24 -13.24 -12.35
N GLU A 774 -38.97 -13.65 -13.59
CA GLU A 774 -39.89 -14.45 -14.40
C GLU A 774 -39.29 -15.84 -14.59
N TYR A 775 -39.70 -16.78 -13.75
CA TYR A 775 -39.27 -18.17 -13.83
C TYR A 775 -40.49 -19.10 -13.71
N ASN A 776 -40.74 -19.85 -14.78
CA ASN A 776 -41.87 -20.78 -14.89
C ASN A 776 -41.43 -22.26 -14.77
N GLY A 777 -40.19 -22.51 -14.32
CA GLY A 777 -39.64 -23.84 -14.12
C GLY A 777 -39.95 -24.42 -12.74
N THR A 778 -39.46 -25.64 -12.48
CA THR A 778 -39.64 -26.32 -11.19
C THR A 778 -38.81 -25.66 -10.09
N TYR A 779 -39.43 -25.41 -8.94
CA TYR A 779 -38.73 -24.98 -7.73
C TYR A 779 -38.29 -26.19 -6.91
N LYS A 780 -37.02 -26.20 -6.49
CA LYS A 780 -36.47 -27.17 -5.53
C LYS A 780 -36.37 -26.55 -4.14
N THR A 781 -36.58 -27.39 -3.13
CA THR A 781 -36.48 -27.13 -1.70
C THR A 781 -35.21 -27.74 -1.13
N LEU A 782 -34.90 -27.50 0.15
CA LEU A 782 -33.84 -28.22 0.84
C LEU A 782 -34.08 -29.73 0.82
N GLY A 783 -35.32 -30.18 1.03
CA GLY A 783 -35.70 -31.60 1.06
C GLY A 783 -35.36 -32.35 -0.23
N ASP A 784 -35.48 -31.70 -1.40
CA ASP A 784 -35.20 -32.29 -2.71
C ASP A 784 -33.72 -32.62 -2.98
N VAL A 785 -32.82 -32.24 -2.05
CA VAL A 785 -31.36 -32.45 -2.18
C VAL A 785 -30.69 -32.98 -0.92
N LEU A 786 -31.47 -33.38 0.08
CA LEU A 786 -30.99 -34.18 1.21
C LEU A 786 -30.69 -35.61 0.75
N VAL A 787 -29.66 -36.21 1.35
CA VAL A 787 -29.45 -37.67 1.31
C VAL A 787 -30.32 -38.35 2.37
N ASP A 788 -30.58 -39.65 2.20
CA ASP A 788 -31.31 -40.44 3.20
C ASP A 788 -30.55 -40.49 4.53
N ASP A 789 -31.25 -40.46 5.67
CA ASP A 789 -30.65 -40.56 7.01
C ASP A 789 -29.77 -41.83 7.15
N ALA A 790 -30.06 -42.91 6.42
CA ALA A 790 -29.26 -44.14 6.40
C ALA A 790 -27.93 -44.02 5.60
N GLU A 791 -27.79 -43.02 4.73
CA GLU A 791 -26.52 -42.69 4.04
C GLU A 791 -25.61 -41.78 4.91
N VAL A 792 -26.08 -41.30 6.07
CA VAL A 792 -25.35 -40.34 6.94
C VAL A 792 -24.71 -41.05 8.13
N ASP A 793 -23.39 -40.89 8.28
CA ASP A 793 -22.63 -41.41 9.43
C ASP A 793 -23.10 -40.81 10.77
N GLU A 794 -23.21 -41.64 11.82
CA GLU A 794 -23.73 -41.23 13.14
C GLU A 794 -22.97 -40.05 13.76
N SER A 795 -21.69 -39.85 13.44
CA SER A 795 -20.88 -38.73 13.93
C SER A 795 -21.35 -37.35 13.47
N PHE A 796 -22.24 -37.29 12.47
CA PHE A 796 -22.89 -36.07 12.00
C PHE A 796 -24.16 -35.71 12.77
N PHE A 797 -24.72 -36.61 13.57
CA PHE A 797 -25.92 -36.34 14.37
C PHE A 797 -25.55 -35.68 15.71
N ILE A 798 -26.37 -34.71 16.16
CA ILE A 798 -26.27 -34.12 17.49
C ILE A 798 -27.19 -34.89 18.43
N THR A 799 -26.64 -35.92 19.05
CA THR A 799 -27.29 -36.79 20.06
C THR A 799 -27.15 -36.28 21.50
N ASP A 800 -26.37 -35.23 21.69
CA ASP A 800 -26.03 -34.59 22.96
C ASP A 800 -26.96 -33.38 23.19
N GLU A 801 -27.84 -33.45 24.20
CA GLU A 801 -28.83 -32.38 24.47
C GLU A 801 -28.19 -31.07 24.96
N ASP A 802 -27.05 -31.10 25.68
CA ASP A 802 -26.35 -29.85 26.07
C ASP A 802 -25.83 -29.12 24.82
N LYS A 803 -25.38 -29.86 23.80
CA LYS A 803 -25.05 -29.27 22.49
C LYS A 803 -26.30 -28.79 21.78
N LEU A 804 -27.40 -29.54 21.81
CA LEU A 804 -28.64 -29.17 21.12
C LEU A 804 -29.29 -27.92 21.73
N GLU A 805 -29.28 -27.77 23.05
CA GLU A 805 -29.72 -26.56 23.74
C GLU A 805 -28.85 -25.35 23.38
N ARG A 806 -27.52 -25.51 23.31
CA ARG A 806 -26.62 -24.47 22.80
C ARG A 806 -26.98 -24.05 21.37
N TRP A 807 -27.31 -24.98 20.49
CA TRP A 807 -27.79 -24.65 19.14
C TRP A 807 -29.13 -23.91 19.18
N ARG A 808 -30.09 -24.33 20.03
CA ARG A 808 -31.36 -23.61 20.25
C ARG A 808 -31.11 -22.17 20.73
N TYR A 809 -30.16 -21.91 21.64
CA TYR A 809 -29.78 -20.55 22.05
C TYR A 809 -29.03 -19.77 20.96
N PHE A 810 -28.11 -20.37 20.22
CA PHE A 810 -27.39 -19.68 19.13
C PHE A 810 -28.32 -19.29 17.98
N LYS A 811 -29.33 -20.11 17.67
CA LYS A 811 -30.35 -19.86 16.64
C LYS A 811 -31.53 -19.04 17.17
N GLY A 812 -31.81 -19.09 18.47
CA GLY A 812 -32.84 -18.30 19.12
C GLY A 812 -32.57 -16.79 19.03
N GLY A 813 -33.67 -16.03 18.97
CA GLY A 813 -33.61 -14.58 19.08
C GLY A 813 -33.19 -14.19 20.50
N LYS A 814 -32.32 -13.18 20.61
CA LYS A 814 -31.72 -12.76 21.89
C LYS A 814 -31.55 -11.25 21.93
N SER A 815 -31.86 -10.68 23.10
CA SER A 815 -31.67 -9.27 23.42
C SER A 815 -31.00 -9.23 24.79
N GLU A 816 -29.68 -9.10 24.83
CA GLU A 816 -28.87 -9.27 26.04
C GLU A 816 -27.83 -8.14 26.18
N PRO A 817 -27.57 -7.65 27.40
CA PRO A 817 -26.51 -6.67 27.62
C PRO A 817 -25.14 -7.32 27.44
N ARG A 818 -24.34 -6.81 26.49
CA ARG A 818 -22.95 -7.22 26.28
C ARG A 818 -22.00 -6.09 26.63
N VAL A 819 -20.89 -6.46 27.27
CA VAL A 819 -19.78 -5.53 27.55
C VAL A 819 -18.69 -5.75 26.50
N ASP A 820 -18.30 -4.69 25.78
CA ASP A 820 -17.08 -4.71 24.98
C ASP A 820 -15.87 -4.86 25.92
N LYS A 821 -15.25 -6.04 25.89
CA LYS A 821 -14.12 -6.41 26.76
C LYS A 821 -12.87 -5.52 26.60
N LYS A 822 -12.80 -4.65 25.58
CA LYS A 822 -11.70 -3.71 25.34
C LYS A 822 -12.02 -2.28 25.79
N THR A 823 -13.28 -1.85 25.66
CA THR A 823 -13.70 -0.47 26.00
C THR A 823 -14.44 -0.36 27.32
N GLY A 824 -14.98 -1.46 27.85
CA GLY A 824 -15.84 -1.48 29.04
C GLY A 824 -17.27 -0.97 28.77
N PHE A 825 -17.61 -0.63 27.53
CA PHE A 825 -18.93 -0.12 27.18
C PHE A 825 -19.97 -1.25 27.14
N THR A 826 -21.03 -1.12 27.93
CA THR A 826 -22.20 -2.00 27.88
C THR A 826 -23.15 -1.53 26.78
N TYR A 827 -23.52 -2.45 25.89
CA TYR A 827 -24.50 -2.21 24.83
C TYR A 827 -25.50 -3.36 24.78
N GLN A 828 -26.75 -3.07 24.38
CA GLN A 828 -27.74 -4.12 24.15
C GLN A 828 -27.43 -4.81 22.83
N TYR A 829 -27.05 -6.09 22.88
CA TYR A 829 -26.89 -6.94 21.71
C TYR A 829 -28.23 -7.57 21.37
N THR A 830 -28.77 -7.23 20.20
CA THR A 830 -30.00 -7.82 19.68
C THR A 830 -29.71 -8.60 18.41
N GLU A 831 -30.12 -9.86 18.38
CA GLU A 831 -30.05 -10.76 17.23
C GLU A 831 -31.41 -11.44 17.04
N GLY A 832 -31.91 -11.46 15.80
CA GLY A 832 -33.18 -12.10 15.46
C GLY A 832 -33.08 -13.61 15.50
N SER A 833 -34.22 -14.29 15.68
CA SER A 833 -34.28 -15.74 15.57
C SER A 833 -34.02 -16.22 14.13
N MET A 834 -33.36 -17.37 14.02
CA MET A 834 -33.27 -18.19 12.83
C MET A 834 -34.14 -19.43 13.03
N ALA A 835 -34.66 -19.99 11.93
CA ALA A 835 -35.29 -21.30 11.98
C ALA A 835 -34.26 -22.35 12.48
N PHE A 836 -34.70 -23.19 13.40
CA PHE A 836 -33.93 -24.32 13.90
C PHE A 836 -34.89 -25.45 14.31
N PRO A 837 -34.81 -26.64 13.71
CA PRO A 837 -33.95 -27.01 12.57
C PRO A 837 -34.25 -26.19 11.31
N ASP A 838 -33.38 -26.28 10.31
CA ASP A 838 -33.58 -25.62 9.02
C ASP A 838 -34.78 -26.28 8.27
N PRO A 839 -35.74 -25.50 7.73
CA PRO A 839 -36.97 -26.02 7.12
C PRO A 839 -36.69 -26.71 5.79
N VAL A 840 -37.15 -27.96 5.64
CA VAL A 840 -36.92 -28.80 4.46
C VAL A 840 -37.84 -28.45 3.29
N ASP A 841 -38.99 -27.86 3.55
CA ASP A 841 -40.06 -27.49 2.60
C ASP A 841 -39.79 -26.16 1.85
N CYS A 842 -38.64 -25.52 2.09
CA CYS A 842 -38.25 -24.30 1.38
C CYS A 842 -36.78 -24.31 0.96
N PRO A 843 -36.35 -23.41 0.04
CA PRO A 843 -34.95 -23.32 -0.35
C PRO A 843 -34.06 -22.92 0.85
N ALA A 844 -32.97 -23.67 1.03
CA ALA A 844 -32.06 -23.56 2.16
C ALA A 844 -31.44 -22.16 2.28
N ARG A 845 -31.25 -21.68 3.51
CA ARG A 845 -30.54 -20.40 3.74
C ARG A 845 -29.03 -20.53 3.47
N THR A 846 -28.37 -19.43 3.13
CA THR A 846 -26.90 -19.37 3.16
C THR A 846 -26.40 -19.49 4.61
N ILE A 847 -25.59 -20.51 4.91
CA ILE A 847 -24.91 -20.68 6.20
C ILE A 847 -23.85 -19.59 6.39
N LEU A 848 -23.77 -19.01 7.59
CA LEU A 848 -22.73 -18.06 7.96
C LEU A 848 -21.52 -18.77 8.57
N THR A 849 -20.30 -18.37 8.22
CA THR A 849 -19.05 -18.99 8.71
C THR A 849 -18.81 -18.86 10.22
N SER A 850 -19.61 -18.04 10.91
CA SER A 850 -19.64 -17.89 12.37
C SER A 850 -20.51 -18.92 13.10
N GLU A 851 -21.28 -19.74 12.37
CA GLU A 851 -22.14 -20.79 12.94
C GLU A 851 -21.38 -22.09 13.26
N GLY A 852 -20.08 -22.15 12.95
CA GLY A 852 -19.24 -23.31 13.23
C GLY A 852 -18.90 -23.44 14.73
N GLY A 853 -19.43 -24.50 15.36
CA GLY A 853 -18.96 -24.95 16.66
C GLY A 853 -17.48 -25.34 16.65
N GLY A 854 -16.88 -25.51 17.83
CA GLY A 854 -15.44 -25.67 18.02
C GLY A 854 -14.83 -27.01 17.58
N ARG A 855 -14.97 -27.42 16.32
CA ARG A 855 -14.14 -28.40 15.56
C ARG A 855 -14.50 -28.33 14.06
N PRO A 856 -13.55 -28.56 13.13
CA PRO A 856 -13.80 -28.43 11.69
C PRO A 856 -14.46 -29.69 11.10
N HIS A 857 -15.76 -29.86 11.34
CA HIS A 857 -16.61 -30.83 10.64
C HIS A 857 -17.82 -30.10 10.03
N GLY A 858 -17.76 -29.90 8.72
CA GLY A 858 -18.89 -29.51 7.85
C GLY A 858 -19.51 -28.12 8.08
N ALA A 859 -20.07 -27.57 7.01
CA ALA A 859 -21.11 -26.55 7.13
C ALA A 859 -22.45 -27.29 7.28
N ASN A 860 -22.68 -27.84 8.48
CA ASN A 860 -23.83 -28.71 8.75
C ASN A 860 -25.14 -27.91 8.73
N ILE A 861 -26.04 -28.21 7.78
CA ILE A 861 -27.46 -27.93 7.96
C ILE A 861 -27.98 -28.89 9.02
N LEU A 862 -28.78 -28.42 9.98
CA LEU A 862 -29.37 -29.29 10.99
C LEU A 862 -30.85 -29.52 10.68
N CYS A 863 -31.20 -30.78 10.41
CA CYS A 863 -32.54 -31.33 10.17
C CYS A 863 -33.00 -32.14 11.40
N LYS A 864 -34.26 -32.62 11.43
CA LYS A 864 -34.85 -33.29 12.62
C LYS A 864 -35.16 -34.76 12.37
N ARG A 865 -34.75 -35.63 13.30
CA ARG A 865 -35.19 -37.04 13.37
C ARG A 865 -35.77 -37.31 14.77
N GLY A 866 -37.10 -37.30 14.88
CA GLY A 866 -37.78 -37.49 16.18
C GLY A 866 -37.41 -36.40 17.18
N THR A 867 -36.86 -36.78 18.34
CA THR A 867 -36.34 -35.83 19.35
C THR A 867 -34.91 -35.33 19.07
N ALA A 868 -34.16 -35.98 18.15
CA ALA A 868 -32.78 -35.64 17.82
C ALA A 868 -32.64 -34.72 16.61
N ALA A 869 -31.49 -34.05 16.49
CA ALA A 869 -31.13 -33.24 15.32
C ALA A 869 -29.99 -33.89 14.52
N ALA A 870 -30.24 -34.14 13.23
CA ALA A 870 -29.30 -34.71 12.27
C ALA A 870 -28.60 -33.59 11.49
N ALA A 871 -27.32 -33.74 11.13
CA ALA A 871 -26.74 -32.85 10.12
C ALA A 871 -27.08 -33.35 8.71
N GLY A 872 -28.00 -32.67 8.03
CA GLY A 872 -28.35 -32.94 6.64
C GLY A 872 -27.20 -32.53 5.70
N TRP A 873 -26.78 -33.47 4.85
CA TRP A 873 -25.77 -33.24 3.82
C TRP A 873 -26.41 -32.99 2.45
N PHE A 874 -25.85 -32.03 1.70
CA PHE A 874 -26.24 -31.76 0.32
C PHE A 874 -25.49 -32.67 -0.65
N ARG A 875 -26.18 -33.16 -1.69
CA ARG A 875 -25.53 -33.75 -2.88
C ARG A 875 -24.85 -32.74 -3.83
N THR A 876 -24.79 -31.45 -3.52
CA THR A 876 -24.28 -30.41 -4.45
C THR A 876 -22.97 -29.76 -4.00
N SER A 877 -22.00 -29.68 -4.91
CA SER A 877 -20.58 -29.31 -4.73
C SER A 877 -20.27 -27.81 -4.42
N TRP A 878 -21.18 -27.09 -3.75
CA TRP A 878 -21.19 -25.62 -3.69
C TRP A 878 -21.42 -24.98 -2.30
N THR A 879 -20.61 -25.36 -1.29
CA THR A 879 -20.53 -24.62 -0.01
C THR A 879 -19.09 -24.54 0.54
N SER A 880 -18.80 -23.42 1.23
CA SER A 880 -17.46 -22.94 1.62
C SER A 880 -16.54 -23.96 2.30
N CYS A 881 -15.37 -24.22 1.70
CA CYS A 881 -14.37 -25.15 2.24
C CYS A 881 -13.39 -24.50 3.24
N LYS A 882 -13.49 -24.88 4.52
CA LYS A 882 -12.31 -25.12 5.37
C LYS A 882 -12.20 -26.63 5.56
N GLY A 883 -11.62 -27.31 4.57
CA GLY A 883 -11.54 -28.77 4.53
C GLY A 883 -10.47 -29.35 5.45
N SER A 884 -10.79 -30.45 6.14
CA SER A 884 -9.84 -31.21 6.96
C SER A 884 -9.02 -32.18 6.09
N PRO A 885 -7.69 -32.38 6.31
CA PRO A 885 -6.86 -33.25 5.48
C PRO A 885 -7.13 -34.78 5.58
N ARG A 886 -8.21 -35.22 6.22
CA ARG A 886 -8.46 -36.65 6.53
C ARG A 886 -9.63 -37.32 5.80
N ALA A 887 -10.38 -36.60 4.96
CA ALA A 887 -11.55 -37.17 4.28
C ALA A 887 -11.24 -37.90 2.95
N GLY A 888 -10.05 -37.70 2.35
CA GLY A 888 -9.70 -38.24 1.04
C GLY A 888 -9.28 -39.73 1.02
N ARG A 889 -10.05 -40.63 1.64
CA ARG A 889 -9.77 -42.09 1.62
C ARG A 889 -10.97 -43.04 1.53
N THR A 890 -12.21 -42.55 1.50
CA THR A 890 -13.41 -43.43 1.53
C THR A 890 -14.49 -43.08 0.51
N TRP A 891 -14.19 -42.23 -0.48
CA TRP A 891 -15.02 -42.04 -1.67
C TRP A 891 -14.07 -41.90 -2.88
N ALA A 892 -13.93 -43.00 -3.61
CA ALA A 892 -13.20 -43.16 -4.86
C ALA A 892 -14.14 -43.82 -5.89
#